data_AF-A0A535EY48-F1
#
_entry.id   AF-A0A535EY48-F1
#
_cell.length_a   1.000
_cell.length_b   1.000
_cell.length_c   1.000
_cell.angle_alpha   90.00
_cell.angle_beta   90.00
_cell.angle_gamma   90.00
#
_symmetry.space_group_name_H-M   'P 1'
#
loop_
_entity.id
_entity.type
_entity.pdbx_description
1 polymer ?
#
loop_
_entity_poly.entity_id
_entity_poly.type
_entity_poly.pdbx_seq_one_letter_code
_entity_poly.pdbx_strand_id
1 'polypeptide(L)'
;MRGHHRERAQAIVLIALMMAVLVGFVALAIDSARAFDARRVLQDATDAAALAGATSYQAGHGWTTAETDLFQLFERDVRIAPGELCSPTAFAIPAAGGTATITCNLSGAAGYQLTVTATDGGPSGQVISLLARRPLVVALMQVLGGVPTLTIQAAGAATANELARTPALGGLSYDNTCAGGSGATASLRIQNKTNFATVTGDVASNGSLNLDNQSFLHLAGNVLTRCAAPVNPDHITYECWKSGATPPCSGSDVAGQLLSTADRLADPGYLPPGHPAGNQGIPGSSVILSPGIYTANPNLGSGGPCYFLAGGVYEWQGGLSINSGTVSNELKPPAEPVPGGGQQFWQHANCHGDFSVTAAAGPNPLQPGSYSVVVTSLRTDVVNGTTYTRESVPSVCKSVTVAGGEIVKLTISNVPGAANYNLYTTGLNGNCTGTFNLVSGTITAGAESNATVSGCPSTTSPYTNCTLGHPIVIYDNTATTNAAVHPPVGETTAFAGGLPYQDVARAPPPGGDLANENHCANPAGVSVACPAAGTPNVTTNFVTPGAVLMYVNSSTCLNLTAGDAFLFSGYQYDWMLNYEPPTTTCTNSWNGVYNSAAIGMSYTPGAAFNITGDGGTFDDTWSLEAPMGGIVAATIHIANSSGLVVDWDPNYAPVPGGPRLTG
;
A
#
# COMPACT_ATOMS: atom_id res chain seq x y z
N MET A 1 -20.03 -100.06 4.12
CA MET A 1 -19.87 -98.73 4.75
C MET A 1 -18.51 -98.67 5.45
N ARG A 2 -17.47 -98.12 4.82
CA ARG A 2 -16.15 -97.89 5.44
C ARG A 2 -15.43 -96.81 4.63
N GLY A 3 -15.27 -95.63 5.22
CA GLY A 3 -14.56 -94.50 4.60
C GLY A 3 -14.91 -93.17 5.25
N HIS A 4 -14.48 -92.94 6.50
CA HIS A 4 -14.64 -91.61 7.14
C HIS A 4 -13.54 -91.31 8.18
N HIS A 5 -12.30 -91.75 7.93
CA HIS A 5 -11.17 -91.52 8.85
C HIS A 5 -9.97 -90.77 8.23
N ARG A 6 -10.06 -90.28 6.98
CA ARG A 6 -8.97 -89.52 6.34
C ARG A 6 -9.11 -87.99 6.37
N GLU A 7 -10.27 -87.42 6.68
CA GLU A 7 -10.46 -85.95 6.65
C GLU A 7 -10.16 -85.23 7.99
N ARG A 8 -10.07 -85.96 9.11
CA ARG A 8 -9.86 -85.33 10.44
C ARG A 8 -8.46 -84.70 10.62
N ALA A 9 -7.45 -85.11 9.85
CA ALA A 9 -6.12 -84.51 9.88
C ALA A 9 -5.97 -83.29 8.96
N GLN A 10 -6.81 -83.18 7.91
CA GLN A 10 -6.73 -82.10 6.91
C GLN A 10 -7.33 -80.79 7.45
N ALA A 11 -8.38 -80.89 8.28
CA ALA A 11 -8.98 -79.74 8.95
C ALA A 11 -8.00 -79.00 9.87
N ILE A 12 -7.10 -79.73 10.56
CA ILE A 12 -6.12 -79.13 11.47
C ILE A 12 -5.10 -78.26 10.73
N VAL A 13 -4.66 -78.69 9.55
CA VAL A 13 -3.72 -77.95 8.69
C VAL A 13 -4.39 -76.70 8.13
N LEU A 14 -5.67 -76.81 7.74
CA LEU A 14 -6.43 -75.70 7.16
C LEU A 14 -6.73 -74.62 8.21
N ILE A 15 -7.06 -75.01 9.44
CA ILE A 15 -7.23 -74.10 10.58
C ILE A 15 -5.89 -73.43 10.94
N ALA A 16 -4.79 -74.18 10.99
CA ALA A 16 -3.47 -73.61 11.26
C ALA A 16 -3.06 -72.56 10.21
N LEU A 17 -3.35 -72.83 8.93
CA LEU A 17 -3.04 -71.91 7.83
C LEU A 17 -3.94 -70.67 7.87
N MET A 18 -5.25 -70.83 8.15
CA MET A 18 -6.16 -69.69 8.33
C MET A 18 -5.80 -68.84 9.56
N MET A 19 -5.38 -69.46 10.66
CA MET A 19 -4.93 -68.75 11.86
C MET A 19 -3.66 -67.93 11.58
N ALA A 20 -2.69 -68.50 10.85
CA ALA A 20 -1.50 -67.77 10.43
C ALA A 20 -1.84 -66.56 9.54
N VAL A 21 -2.78 -66.72 8.59
CA VAL A 21 -3.25 -65.63 7.73
C VAL A 21 -3.97 -64.53 8.52
N LEU A 22 -4.87 -64.89 9.44
CA LEU A 22 -5.57 -63.93 10.30
C LEU A 22 -4.60 -63.14 11.18
N VAL A 23 -3.62 -63.82 11.79
CA VAL A 23 -2.56 -63.15 12.58
C VAL A 23 -1.73 -62.23 11.70
N GLY A 24 -1.43 -62.62 10.46
CA GLY A 24 -0.79 -61.76 9.46
C GLY A 24 -1.57 -60.49 9.14
N PHE A 25 -2.89 -60.59 8.95
CA PHE A 25 -3.74 -59.43 8.71
C PHE A 25 -3.86 -58.50 9.92
N VAL A 26 -3.96 -59.05 11.13
CA VAL A 26 -3.97 -58.25 12.37
C VAL A 26 -2.65 -57.53 12.57
N ALA A 27 -1.53 -58.20 12.30
CA ALA A 27 -0.19 -57.59 12.35
C ALA A 27 -0.08 -56.40 11.40
N LEU A 28 -0.50 -56.57 10.14
CA LEU A 28 -0.53 -55.50 9.14
C LEU A 28 -1.46 -54.35 9.56
N ALA A 29 -2.65 -54.65 10.08
CA ALA A 29 -3.62 -53.64 10.48
C ALA A 29 -3.10 -52.76 11.64
N ILE A 30 -2.47 -53.37 12.65
CA ILE A 30 -1.93 -52.63 13.82
C ILE A 30 -0.72 -51.80 13.41
N ASP A 31 0.22 -52.39 12.67
CA ASP A 31 1.43 -51.67 12.25
C ASP A 31 1.10 -50.55 11.24
N SER A 32 0.12 -50.75 10.35
CA SER A 32 -0.36 -49.67 9.46
C SER A 32 -1.06 -48.55 10.22
N ALA A 33 -1.94 -48.87 11.18
CA ALA A 33 -2.61 -47.84 12.01
C ALA A 33 -1.60 -46.97 12.76
N ARG A 34 -0.56 -47.58 13.34
CA ARG A 34 0.54 -46.86 14.00
C ARG A 34 1.35 -46.02 13.02
N ALA A 35 1.59 -46.52 11.81
CA ALA A 35 2.28 -45.77 10.76
C ALA A 35 1.48 -44.55 10.29
N PHE A 36 0.16 -44.68 10.12
CA PHE A 36 -0.73 -43.57 9.74
C PHE A 36 -0.79 -42.49 10.82
N ASP A 37 -0.96 -42.87 12.09
CA ASP A 37 -0.97 -41.92 13.21
C ASP A 37 0.35 -41.17 13.34
N ALA A 38 1.46 -41.92 13.29
CA ALA A 38 2.80 -41.35 13.30
C ALA A 38 3.06 -40.39 12.13
N ARG A 39 2.55 -40.70 10.92
CA ARG A 39 2.67 -39.81 9.76
C ARG A 39 1.87 -38.53 9.95
N ARG A 40 0.66 -38.62 10.52
CA ARG A 40 -0.18 -37.45 10.80
C ARG A 40 0.49 -36.50 11.78
N VAL A 41 0.98 -37.01 12.91
CA VAL A 41 1.72 -36.20 13.89
C VAL A 41 2.96 -35.56 13.27
N LEU A 42 3.67 -36.29 12.39
CA LEU A 42 4.84 -35.76 11.69
C LEU A 42 4.45 -34.64 10.71
N GLN A 43 3.32 -34.79 10.02
CA GLN A 43 2.79 -33.79 9.10
C GLN A 43 2.35 -32.51 9.84
N ASP A 44 1.56 -32.66 10.91
CA ASP A 44 1.12 -31.53 11.74
C ASP A 44 2.33 -30.76 12.30
N ALA A 45 3.37 -31.49 12.75
CA ALA A 45 4.62 -30.89 13.24
C ALA A 45 5.42 -30.17 12.15
N THR A 46 5.53 -30.73 10.93
CA THR A 46 6.23 -30.06 9.83
C THR A 46 5.49 -28.82 9.35
N ASP A 47 4.17 -28.86 9.28
CA ASP A 47 3.35 -27.72 8.82
C ASP A 47 3.38 -26.59 9.85
N ALA A 48 3.22 -26.92 11.14
CA ALA A 48 3.32 -25.95 12.22
C ALA A 48 4.71 -25.29 12.26
N ALA A 49 5.78 -26.10 12.19
CA ALA A 49 7.16 -25.60 12.22
C ALA A 49 7.50 -24.74 11.00
N ALA A 50 7.05 -25.12 9.79
CA ALA A 50 7.19 -24.29 8.59
C ALA A 50 6.55 -22.91 8.80
N LEU A 51 5.31 -22.91 9.30
CA LEU A 51 4.54 -21.70 9.51
C LEU A 51 5.16 -20.79 10.57
N ALA A 52 5.70 -21.34 11.67
CA ALA A 52 6.36 -20.54 12.70
C ALA A 52 7.63 -19.86 12.19
N GLY A 53 8.51 -20.59 11.50
CA GLY A 53 9.71 -19.97 10.91
C GLY A 53 9.32 -18.85 9.94
N ALA A 54 8.30 -19.10 9.11
CA ALA A 54 7.79 -18.11 8.16
C ALA A 54 7.18 -16.89 8.88
N THR A 55 6.45 -17.09 9.98
CA THR A 55 5.86 -16.00 10.79
C THR A 55 6.93 -15.13 11.43
N SER A 56 7.96 -15.75 12.02
CA SER A 56 9.03 -15.01 12.68
C SER A 56 9.81 -14.17 11.68
N TYR A 57 10.09 -14.73 10.50
CA TYR A 57 10.72 -13.99 9.41
C TYR A 57 9.84 -12.84 8.93
N GLN A 58 8.55 -13.09 8.69
CA GLN A 58 7.60 -12.05 8.30
C GLN A 58 7.58 -10.91 9.31
N ALA A 59 7.61 -11.19 10.61
CA ALA A 59 7.65 -10.18 11.68
C ALA A 59 8.94 -9.33 11.74
N GLY A 60 9.82 -9.42 10.74
CA GLY A 60 11.04 -8.63 10.61
C GLY A 60 12.24 -9.20 11.39
N HIS A 61 12.14 -10.44 11.89
CA HIS A 61 13.27 -11.08 12.52
C HIS A 61 14.18 -11.71 11.47
N GLY A 62 15.49 -11.67 11.71
CA GLY A 62 16.46 -12.32 10.83
C GLY A 62 16.33 -13.86 10.82
N TRP A 63 16.96 -14.48 9.82
CA TRP A 63 16.96 -15.94 9.60
C TRP A 63 17.31 -16.77 10.84
N THR A 64 18.19 -16.28 11.71
CA THR A 64 18.58 -16.98 12.93
C THR A 64 17.43 -17.14 13.93
N THR A 65 16.59 -16.12 14.08
CA THR A 65 15.43 -16.18 14.96
C THR A 65 14.36 -17.08 14.36
N ALA A 66 14.11 -16.96 13.05
CA ALA A 66 13.18 -17.82 12.33
C ALA A 66 13.55 -19.31 12.40
N GLU A 67 14.85 -19.63 12.30
CA GLU A 67 15.38 -20.99 12.49
C GLU A 67 15.10 -21.51 13.91
N THR A 68 15.34 -20.67 14.91
CA THR A 68 15.13 -21.04 16.33
C THR A 68 13.67 -21.36 16.61
N ASP A 69 12.74 -20.52 16.14
CA ASP A 69 11.32 -20.69 16.39
C ASP A 69 10.75 -21.93 15.67
N LEU A 70 11.24 -22.19 14.44
CA LEU A 70 10.92 -23.40 13.68
C LEU A 70 11.36 -24.67 14.43
N PHE A 71 12.61 -24.74 14.89
CA PHE A 71 13.13 -25.93 15.57
C PHE A 71 12.42 -26.17 16.90
N GLN A 72 12.22 -25.12 17.70
CA GLN A 72 11.52 -25.23 18.98
C GLN A 72 10.10 -25.76 18.78
N LEU A 73 9.39 -25.28 17.75
CA LEU A 73 8.04 -25.74 17.47
C LEU A 73 8.02 -27.20 17.00
N PHE A 74 8.89 -27.57 16.07
CA PHE A 74 9.00 -28.95 15.61
C PHE A 74 9.30 -29.90 16.77
N GLU A 75 10.35 -29.62 17.54
CA GLU A 75 10.80 -30.43 18.70
C GLU A 75 9.68 -30.60 19.73
N ARG A 76 8.95 -29.53 20.03
CA ARG A 76 7.79 -29.57 20.94
C ARG A 76 6.71 -30.52 20.45
N ASP A 77 6.36 -30.44 19.17
CA ASP A 77 5.25 -31.22 18.61
C ASP A 77 5.61 -32.71 18.46
N VAL A 78 6.88 -33.02 18.16
CA VAL A 78 7.38 -34.42 18.14
C VAL A 78 7.89 -34.91 19.51
N ARG A 79 7.81 -34.07 20.56
CA ARG A 79 8.19 -34.36 21.95
C ARG A 79 9.66 -34.71 22.15
N ILE A 80 10.54 -34.00 21.45
CA ILE A 80 11.99 -34.03 21.65
C ILE A 80 12.37 -32.86 22.57
N ALA A 81 13.43 -33.00 23.37
CA ALA A 81 13.89 -31.91 24.21
C ALA A 81 14.45 -30.77 23.34
N PRO A 82 14.24 -29.50 23.73
CA PRO A 82 14.66 -28.37 22.92
C PRO A 82 16.18 -28.35 22.69
N GLY A 83 16.60 -28.20 21.43
CA GLY A 83 18.01 -28.13 21.01
C GLY A 83 18.70 -29.49 20.80
N GLU A 84 17.96 -30.60 20.79
CA GLU A 84 18.54 -31.94 20.55
C GLU A 84 18.68 -32.30 19.07
N LEU A 85 17.87 -31.73 18.16
CA LEU A 85 17.99 -31.99 16.73
C LEU A 85 19.17 -31.26 16.09
N CYS A 86 19.34 -29.98 16.45
CA CYS A 86 20.35 -29.07 15.93
C CYS A 86 20.62 -27.92 16.90
N SER A 87 21.82 -27.34 16.82
CA SER A 87 22.09 -26.04 17.46
C SER A 87 21.36 -24.95 16.69
N PRO A 88 20.66 -23.99 17.34
CA PRO A 88 20.25 -22.76 16.67
C PRO A 88 21.52 -22.06 16.13
N THR A 89 21.46 -21.47 14.93
CA THR A 89 22.59 -20.97 14.09
C THR A 89 23.30 -22.01 13.22
N ALA A 90 22.73 -23.19 12.98
CA ALA A 90 23.38 -24.19 12.14
C ALA A 90 23.23 -23.89 10.64
N PHE A 91 22.34 -22.97 10.27
CA PHE A 91 22.08 -22.54 8.90
C PHE A 91 23.07 -21.46 8.41
N ALA A 92 23.56 -21.62 7.18
CA ALA A 92 24.18 -20.49 6.47
C ALA A 92 23.05 -19.57 6.00
N ILE A 93 23.10 -18.28 6.37
CA ILE A 93 22.11 -17.29 5.93
C ILE A 93 22.07 -17.32 4.39
N PRO A 94 20.92 -17.56 3.75
CA PRO A 94 20.83 -17.53 2.30
C PRO A 94 21.21 -16.13 1.83
N ALA A 95 22.06 -16.05 0.80
CA ALA A 95 22.24 -14.81 0.06
C ALA A 95 20.92 -14.47 -0.66
N ALA A 96 20.70 -13.21 -1.01
CA ALA A 96 19.51 -12.80 -1.78
C ALA A 96 19.42 -13.60 -3.10
N GLY A 97 18.25 -14.19 -3.38
CA GLY A 97 18.03 -15.11 -4.51
C GLY A 97 18.63 -16.52 -4.30
N GLY A 98 19.14 -16.79 -3.11
CA GLY A 98 19.86 -18.01 -2.75
C GLY A 98 19.01 -18.98 -1.93
N THR A 99 19.39 -20.25 -1.99
CA THR A 99 18.84 -21.31 -1.15
C THR A 99 19.94 -21.82 -0.23
N ALA A 100 19.61 -22.00 1.05
CA ALA A 100 20.42 -22.77 1.97
C ALA A 100 19.64 -24.00 2.46
N THR A 101 20.37 -25.05 2.80
CA THR A 101 19.79 -26.31 3.26
C THR A 101 20.62 -26.85 4.41
N ILE A 102 19.94 -27.28 5.46
CA ILE A 102 20.53 -28.01 6.56
C ILE A 102 19.83 -29.36 6.72
N THR A 103 20.57 -30.37 7.14
CA THR A 103 20.00 -31.64 7.60
C THR A 103 20.46 -31.94 9.01
N CYS A 104 19.50 -31.93 9.92
CA CYS A 104 19.62 -32.23 11.33
C CYS A 104 19.31 -33.71 11.58
N ASN A 105 20.11 -34.39 12.40
CA ASN A 105 19.90 -35.80 12.71
C ASN A 105 20.00 -36.02 14.22
N LEU A 106 18.99 -36.67 14.79
CA LEU A 106 19.00 -37.14 16.17
C LEU A 106 19.42 -38.61 16.20
N SER A 107 20.57 -38.90 16.82
CA SER A 107 21.04 -40.27 17.01
C SER A 107 20.31 -40.97 18.17
N GLY A 108 19.70 -42.14 17.93
CA GLY A 108 19.03 -42.93 18.96
C GLY A 108 17.82 -43.72 18.44
N ALA A 109 17.07 -44.37 19.34
CA ALA A 109 15.91 -45.21 19.00
C ALA A 109 14.74 -44.46 18.32
N ALA A 110 14.73 -43.12 18.40
CA ALA A 110 13.75 -42.26 17.74
C ALA A 110 14.17 -41.84 16.31
N GLY A 111 15.47 -41.81 16.01
CA GLY A 111 16.06 -41.66 14.68
C GLY A 111 15.48 -40.56 13.79
N TYR A 112 15.22 -39.36 14.32
CA TYR A 112 14.67 -38.27 13.53
C TYR A 112 15.74 -37.66 12.61
N GLN A 113 15.37 -37.47 11.36
CA GLN A 113 16.10 -36.66 10.39
C GLN A 113 15.19 -35.53 9.94
N LEU A 114 15.63 -34.28 10.11
CA LEU A 114 14.91 -33.11 9.66
C LEU A 114 15.80 -32.36 8.67
N THR A 115 15.36 -32.27 7.42
CA THR A 115 15.98 -31.42 6.41
C THR A 115 15.18 -30.13 6.32
N VAL A 116 15.81 -29.00 6.60
CA VAL A 116 15.21 -27.66 6.43
C VAL A 116 15.89 -27.00 5.24
N THR A 117 15.09 -26.52 4.30
CA THR A 117 15.56 -25.73 3.15
C THR A 117 14.86 -24.38 3.21
N ALA A 118 15.67 -23.32 3.29
CA ALA A 118 15.20 -21.95 3.30
C ALA A 118 15.75 -21.21 2.09
N THR A 119 14.85 -20.54 1.39
CA THR A 119 15.13 -19.80 0.16
C THR A 119 14.76 -18.35 0.39
N ASP A 120 15.72 -17.44 0.19
CA ASP A 120 15.46 -16.00 0.16
C ASP A 120 15.13 -15.59 -1.29
N GLY A 121 13.83 -15.50 -1.59
CA GLY A 121 13.34 -15.06 -2.89
C GLY A 121 13.25 -13.53 -3.03
N GLY A 122 13.79 -12.76 -2.09
CA GLY A 122 13.67 -11.30 -2.09
C GLY A 122 12.18 -10.86 -2.05
N PRO A 123 11.72 -9.96 -2.94
CA PRO A 123 10.31 -9.56 -3.08
C PRO A 123 9.32 -10.67 -3.38
N SER A 124 9.77 -11.83 -3.84
CA SER A 124 8.88 -12.99 -4.02
C SER A 124 8.54 -13.68 -2.70
N GLY A 125 9.12 -13.22 -1.59
CA GLY A 125 8.98 -13.79 -0.27
C GLY A 125 10.02 -14.88 -0.01
N GLN A 126 9.90 -15.48 1.17
CA GLN A 126 10.81 -16.44 1.72
C GLN A 126 10.10 -17.77 1.83
N VAL A 127 10.73 -18.81 1.32
CA VAL A 127 10.17 -20.15 1.36
C VAL A 127 10.95 -20.94 2.40
N ILE A 128 10.23 -21.52 3.36
CA ILE A 128 10.78 -22.46 4.33
C ILE A 128 10.11 -23.80 4.10
N SER A 129 10.90 -24.79 3.73
CA SER A 129 10.44 -26.16 3.52
C SER A 129 11.15 -27.13 4.46
N LEU A 130 10.38 -28.06 5.00
CA LEU A 130 10.84 -29.08 5.92
C LEU A 130 10.53 -30.45 5.33
N LEU A 131 11.49 -31.36 5.45
CA LEU A 131 11.32 -32.77 5.19
C LEU A 131 11.74 -33.53 6.44
N ALA A 132 10.75 -34.04 7.17
CA ALA A 132 10.96 -34.86 8.36
C ALA A 132 10.91 -36.34 7.99
N ARG A 133 11.85 -37.11 8.54
CA ARG A 133 11.92 -38.57 8.39
C ARG A 133 12.17 -39.20 9.75
N ARG A 134 11.52 -40.34 10.01
CA ARG A 134 11.85 -41.17 11.17
C ARG A 134 11.63 -42.65 10.89
N PRO A 135 12.44 -43.56 11.47
CA PRO A 135 12.14 -44.98 11.47
C PRO A 135 11.02 -45.29 12.47
N LEU A 136 10.06 -46.11 12.06
CA LEU A 136 9.06 -46.74 12.91
C LEU A 136 9.41 -48.23 13.03
N VAL A 137 9.67 -48.69 14.25
CA VAL A 137 9.81 -50.12 14.54
C VAL A 137 8.44 -50.79 14.46
N VAL A 138 8.28 -51.73 13.53
CA VAL A 138 7.04 -52.50 13.37
C VAL A 138 6.96 -53.53 14.50
N ALA A 139 5.80 -53.64 15.15
CA ALA A 139 5.68 -54.47 16.35
C ALA A 139 5.39 -55.93 16.00
N LEU A 140 4.49 -56.18 15.04
CA LEU A 140 3.97 -57.52 14.77
C LEU A 140 4.47 -58.09 13.46
N MET A 141 4.73 -57.25 12.45
CA MET A 141 5.32 -57.69 11.18
C MET A 141 6.71 -58.32 11.32
N GLN A 142 7.51 -57.85 12.29
CA GLN A 142 8.82 -58.41 12.58
C GLN A 142 8.77 -59.89 13.02
N VAL A 143 7.68 -60.30 13.68
CA VAL A 143 7.48 -61.70 14.15
C VAL A 143 7.23 -62.65 12.97
N LEU A 144 6.75 -62.11 11.84
CA LEU A 144 6.45 -62.86 10.61
C LEU A 144 7.63 -62.86 9.62
N GLY A 145 8.82 -62.43 10.04
CA GLY A 145 10.02 -62.36 9.18
C GLY A 145 10.06 -61.13 8.25
N GLY A 146 9.22 -60.12 8.52
CA GLY A 146 9.22 -58.85 7.78
C GLY A 146 10.38 -57.92 8.13
N VAL A 147 10.46 -56.79 7.42
CA VAL A 147 11.46 -55.74 7.65
C VAL A 147 11.25 -55.12 9.05
N PRO A 148 12.30 -54.97 9.89
CA PRO A 148 12.14 -54.55 11.29
C PRO A 148 11.75 -53.07 11.46
N THR A 149 11.92 -52.25 10.42
CA THR A 149 11.68 -50.80 10.46
C THR A 149 11.03 -50.30 9.18
N LEU A 150 10.04 -49.42 9.32
CA LEU A 150 9.40 -48.67 8.24
C LEU A 150 9.81 -47.20 8.35
N THR A 151 10.27 -46.56 7.28
CA THR A 151 10.54 -45.11 7.30
C THR A 151 9.25 -44.33 7.05
N ILE A 152 8.93 -43.43 7.96
CA ILE A 152 7.85 -42.46 7.82
C ILE A 152 8.46 -41.13 7.38
N GLN A 153 7.81 -40.47 6.43
CA GLN A 153 8.20 -39.14 5.99
C GLN A 153 6.98 -38.23 5.88
N ALA A 154 7.21 -36.96 6.19
CA ALA A 154 6.26 -35.86 6.02
C ALA A 154 7.04 -34.65 5.51
N ALA A 155 6.39 -33.83 4.70
CA ALA A 155 6.96 -32.60 4.19
C ALA A 155 5.95 -31.49 4.38
N GLY A 156 6.43 -30.34 4.86
CA GLY A 156 5.65 -29.13 5.02
C GLY A 156 6.43 -27.97 4.41
N ALA A 157 5.72 -27.03 3.79
CA ALA A 157 6.32 -25.82 3.26
C ALA A 157 5.44 -24.63 3.61
N ALA A 158 6.08 -23.53 4.00
CA ALA A 158 5.43 -22.27 4.22
C ALA A 158 6.16 -21.17 3.44
N THR A 159 5.39 -20.23 2.93
CA THR A 159 5.91 -19.01 2.33
C THR A 159 5.56 -17.84 3.22
N ALA A 160 6.58 -17.10 3.64
CA ALA A 160 6.43 -15.77 4.22
C ALA A 160 6.60 -14.73 3.11
N ASN A 161 5.74 -13.73 3.09
CA ASN A 161 6.09 -12.51 2.38
C ASN A 161 6.86 -11.64 3.36
N GLU A 162 8.00 -11.07 2.95
CA GLU A 162 8.70 -10.13 3.80
C GLU A 162 7.93 -8.81 3.88
N LEU A 163 7.66 -8.34 5.10
CA LEU A 163 7.06 -7.03 5.36
C LEU A 163 7.82 -5.88 4.70
N ALA A 164 9.12 -6.05 4.45
CA ALA A 164 9.98 -5.03 3.87
C ALA A 164 10.12 -5.10 2.33
N ARG A 165 9.43 -6.02 1.64
CA ARG A 165 9.68 -6.26 0.20
C ARG A 165 8.42 -6.43 -0.65
N THR A 166 7.42 -5.59 -0.41
CA THR A 166 6.40 -5.32 -1.43
C THR A 166 7.08 -4.70 -2.66
N PRO A 167 6.91 -5.23 -3.88
CA PRO A 167 7.53 -4.63 -5.05
C PRO A 167 6.90 -3.28 -5.36
N ALA A 168 7.72 -2.33 -5.83
CA ALA A 168 7.26 -1.08 -6.43
C ALA A 168 6.34 -1.37 -7.64
N LEU A 169 6.73 -2.36 -8.46
CA LEU A 169 5.95 -2.87 -9.58
C LEU A 169 5.91 -4.40 -9.55
N GLY A 170 4.72 -4.99 -9.45
CA GLY A 170 4.47 -6.42 -9.34
C GLY A 170 3.52 -6.95 -10.41
N GLY A 171 4.03 -7.68 -11.41
CA GLY A 171 3.22 -8.35 -12.44
C GLY A 171 2.92 -9.82 -12.10
N LEU A 172 1.65 -10.20 -11.89
CA LEU A 172 1.28 -11.51 -11.32
C LEU A 172 1.08 -12.68 -12.31
N SER A 173 0.97 -12.44 -13.63
CA SER A 173 0.86 -13.45 -14.71
C SER A 173 0.28 -14.83 -14.31
N TYR A 174 -1.05 -14.95 -14.24
CA TYR A 174 -1.69 -16.23 -13.90
C TYR A 174 -1.58 -17.30 -15.00
N ASP A 175 -1.33 -16.89 -16.23
CA ASP A 175 -1.13 -17.80 -17.37
C ASP A 175 0.21 -18.54 -17.29
N ASN A 176 1.12 -18.13 -16.38
CA ASN A 176 2.42 -18.74 -16.16
C ASN A 176 3.28 -18.86 -17.44
N THR A 177 2.99 -18.07 -18.46
CA THR A 177 3.71 -18.12 -19.75
C THR A 177 4.86 -17.12 -19.78
N CYS A 178 5.93 -17.49 -20.46
CA CYS A 178 7.07 -16.63 -20.72
C CYS A 178 7.03 -16.06 -22.13
N ALA A 179 5.91 -15.43 -22.49
CA ALA A 179 5.78 -14.79 -23.79
C ALA A 179 6.71 -13.54 -23.84
N GLY A 180 7.94 -13.73 -24.32
CA GLY A 180 8.93 -12.68 -24.54
C GLY A 180 8.97 -12.26 -26.01
N GLY A 181 8.92 -10.96 -26.28
CA GLY A 181 9.02 -10.38 -27.61
C GLY A 181 8.27 -9.05 -27.75
N SER A 182 8.75 -8.18 -28.64
CA SER A 182 8.04 -6.94 -29.00
C SER A 182 6.65 -7.29 -29.57
N GLY A 183 5.58 -6.92 -28.86
CA GLY A 183 4.19 -7.21 -29.24
C GLY A 183 3.54 -8.43 -28.60
N ALA A 184 4.24 -9.18 -27.73
CA ALA A 184 3.63 -10.20 -26.87
C ALA A 184 3.05 -9.56 -25.59
N THR A 185 1.98 -10.14 -25.03
CA THR A 185 1.37 -9.68 -23.77
C THR A 185 2.28 -10.05 -22.59
N ALA A 186 3.23 -9.16 -22.28
CA ALA A 186 4.08 -9.33 -21.10
C ALA A 186 3.30 -8.95 -19.84
N SER A 187 3.66 -9.61 -18.73
CA SER A 187 3.06 -9.33 -17.42
C SER A 187 3.50 -7.99 -16.87
N LEU A 188 4.68 -7.52 -17.26
CA LEU A 188 5.13 -6.15 -17.09
C LEU A 188 5.78 -5.66 -18.39
N ARG A 189 5.24 -4.60 -18.98
CA ARG A 189 5.77 -4.01 -20.21
C ARG A 189 5.99 -2.51 -20.06
N ILE A 190 7.18 -2.05 -20.45
CA ILE A 190 7.57 -0.64 -20.45
C ILE A 190 7.82 -0.20 -21.89
N GLN A 191 7.05 0.78 -22.35
CA GLN A 191 7.13 1.39 -23.67
C GLN A 191 7.18 2.93 -23.52
N ASN A 192 8.37 3.47 -23.31
CA ASN A 192 8.59 4.91 -23.13
C ASN A 192 8.72 5.64 -24.47
N LYS A 193 8.39 6.93 -24.48
CA LYS A 193 8.37 7.75 -25.71
C LYS A 193 9.68 8.50 -25.93
N THR A 194 10.09 9.31 -24.95
CA THR A 194 11.26 10.22 -25.05
C THR A 194 12.17 10.15 -23.82
N ASN A 195 11.60 10.03 -22.61
CA ASN A 195 12.33 9.98 -21.34
C ASN A 195 12.32 8.55 -20.76
N PHE A 196 13.24 8.28 -19.82
CA PHE A 196 13.24 7.03 -19.06
C PHE A 196 12.13 7.02 -17.99
N ALA A 197 11.70 5.83 -17.59
CA ALA A 197 10.90 5.67 -16.38
C ALA A 197 11.85 5.47 -15.18
N THR A 198 11.52 6.05 -14.03
CA THR A 198 12.30 5.91 -12.79
C THR A 198 11.50 5.11 -11.78
N VAL A 199 12.13 4.10 -11.19
CA VAL A 199 11.52 3.28 -10.14
C VAL A 199 12.48 3.19 -8.96
N THR A 200 12.00 3.56 -7.79
CA THR A 200 12.69 3.40 -6.51
C THR A 200 11.99 2.25 -5.78
N GLY A 201 12.73 1.19 -5.46
CA GLY A 201 12.17 -0.07 -4.96
C GLY A 201 12.26 -1.22 -5.97
N ASP A 202 11.89 -2.43 -5.55
CA ASP A 202 12.08 -3.63 -6.38
C ASP A 202 11.00 -3.78 -7.47
N VAL A 203 11.38 -4.28 -8.64
CA VAL A 203 10.49 -4.62 -9.76
C VAL A 203 10.41 -6.14 -9.89
N ALA A 204 9.22 -6.71 -9.76
CA ALA A 204 9.00 -8.16 -9.77
C ALA A 204 7.93 -8.58 -10.78
N SER A 205 8.16 -9.69 -11.48
CA SER A 205 7.20 -10.27 -12.42
C SER A 205 7.23 -11.81 -12.37
N ASN A 206 6.06 -12.43 -12.17
CA ASN A 206 5.87 -13.88 -12.28
C ASN A 206 5.73 -14.37 -13.73
N GLY A 207 5.70 -13.45 -14.70
CA GLY A 207 5.82 -13.78 -16.12
C GLY A 207 6.97 -12.99 -16.76
N SER A 208 6.77 -12.46 -17.97
CA SER A 208 7.82 -11.71 -18.68
C SER A 208 7.88 -10.24 -18.25
N LEU A 209 9.09 -9.70 -18.21
CA LEU A 209 9.39 -8.26 -18.16
C LEU A 209 9.97 -7.83 -19.51
N ASN A 210 9.24 -6.98 -20.24
CA ASN A 210 9.66 -6.52 -21.55
C ASN A 210 9.88 -5.00 -21.55
N LEU A 211 11.07 -4.55 -21.93
CA LEU A 211 11.32 -3.17 -22.34
C LEU A 211 11.32 -3.09 -23.87
N ASP A 212 10.43 -2.29 -24.43
CA ASP A 212 10.34 -2.10 -25.88
C ASP A 212 11.61 -1.39 -26.43
N ASN A 213 11.80 -1.46 -27.75
CA ASN A 213 12.92 -0.78 -28.39
C ASN A 213 12.90 0.73 -28.07
N GLN A 214 14.05 1.29 -27.69
CA GLN A 214 14.22 2.69 -27.26
C GLN A 214 13.50 3.07 -25.95
N SER A 215 13.03 2.09 -25.17
CA SER A 215 12.52 2.32 -23.82
C SER A 215 13.59 2.02 -22.78
N PHE A 216 13.79 2.93 -21.82
CA PHE A 216 14.81 2.84 -20.77
C PHE A 216 14.18 2.93 -19.37
N LEU A 217 14.76 2.21 -18.41
CA LEU A 217 14.33 2.17 -17.01
C LEU A 217 15.52 2.50 -16.10
N HIS A 218 15.34 3.47 -15.21
CA HIS A 218 16.24 3.74 -14.08
C HIS A 218 15.65 3.09 -12.83
N LEU A 219 16.45 2.29 -12.12
CA LEU A 219 15.97 1.47 -11.03
C LEU A 219 16.89 1.52 -9.81
N ALA A 220 16.41 2.11 -8.73
CA ALA A 220 17.01 1.98 -7.40
C ALA A 220 16.40 0.77 -6.68
N GLY A 221 16.74 -0.44 -7.13
CA GLY A 221 16.18 -1.69 -6.64
C GLY A 221 16.55 -2.89 -7.51
N ASN A 222 16.07 -4.07 -7.14
CA ASN A 222 16.32 -5.31 -7.87
C ASN A 222 15.27 -5.56 -8.94
N VAL A 223 15.66 -6.25 -10.01
CA VAL A 223 14.73 -6.84 -10.97
C VAL A 223 14.59 -8.33 -10.71
N LEU A 224 13.37 -8.79 -10.51
CA LEU A 224 13.02 -10.20 -10.36
C LEU A 224 12.07 -10.61 -11.48
N THR A 225 12.48 -11.59 -12.27
CA THR A 225 11.64 -12.14 -13.34
C THR A 225 11.77 -13.65 -13.35
N ARG A 226 10.62 -14.34 -13.38
CA ARG A 226 10.58 -15.80 -13.53
C ARG A 226 11.09 -16.22 -14.91
N CYS A 227 10.74 -15.46 -15.94
CA CYS A 227 11.14 -15.75 -17.30
C CYS A 227 12.60 -15.35 -17.51
N ALA A 228 13.28 -16.01 -18.47
CA ALA A 228 14.66 -15.65 -18.84
C ALA A 228 14.78 -14.12 -19.04
N ALA A 229 15.98 -13.59 -18.79
CA ALA A 229 16.31 -12.17 -18.62
C ALA A 229 15.41 -11.20 -19.43
N PRO A 230 15.10 -10.00 -18.87
CA PRO A 230 14.22 -9.02 -19.49
C PRO A 230 14.52 -8.84 -20.98
N VAL A 231 13.49 -8.63 -21.81
CA VAL A 231 13.74 -8.23 -23.20
C VAL A 231 14.42 -6.86 -23.17
N ASN A 232 15.62 -6.77 -23.75
CA ASN A 232 16.53 -5.61 -23.69
C ASN A 232 17.04 -5.26 -22.28
N PRO A 233 17.77 -6.17 -21.60
CA PRO A 233 18.24 -5.93 -20.24
C PRO A 233 19.27 -4.78 -20.15
N ASP A 234 19.98 -4.49 -21.25
CA ASP A 234 20.92 -3.37 -21.37
C ASP A 234 20.23 -1.99 -21.32
N HIS A 235 18.89 -1.95 -21.35
CA HIS A 235 18.11 -0.71 -21.19
C HIS A 235 17.74 -0.41 -19.73
N ILE A 236 18.23 -1.20 -18.77
CA ILE A 236 18.03 -1.00 -17.34
C ILE A 236 19.31 -0.40 -16.74
N THR A 237 19.20 0.81 -16.22
CA THR A 237 20.26 1.48 -15.46
C THR A 237 19.99 1.29 -13.97
N TYR A 238 20.89 0.61 -13.26
CA TYR A 238 20.77 0.46 -11.81
C TYR A 238 21.30 1.69 -11.08
N GLU A 239 20.51 2.19 -10.13
CA GLU A 239 20.83 3.27 -9.22
C GLU A 239 21.01 2.73 -7.79
N CYS A 240 21.60 3.56 -6.93
CA CYS A 240 21.90 3.24 -5.55
C CYS A 240 20.66 3.45 -4.68
N TRP A 241 20.16 2.39 -4.06
CA TRP A 241 19.13 2.47 -3.04
C TRP A 241 19.76 2.85 -1.69
N LYS A 242 19.28 3.84 -0.92
CA LYS A 242 18.01 4.60 -1.04
C LYS A 242 18.13 5.95 -1.76
N SER A 243 19.34 6.42 -2.05
CA SER A 243 19.58 7.80 -2.50
C SER A 243 19.19 8.10 -3.95
N GLY A 244 18.99 7.08 -4.79
CA GLY A 244 18.85 7.24 -6.23
C GLY A 244 20.14 7.68 -6.93
N ALA A 245 21.29 7.67 -6.24
CA ALA A 245 22.56 8.08 -6.83
C ALA A 245 23.05 7.08 -7.88
N THR A 246 23.87 7.54 -8.84
CA THR A 246 24.51 6.64 -9.78
C THR A 246 25.64 5.84 -9.11
N PRO A 247 25.78 4.53 -9.39
CA PRO A 247 26.90 3.75 -8.87
C PRO A 247 28.27 4.33 -9.27
N PRO A 248 29.32 4.18 -8.43
CA PRO A 248 29.39 3.32 -7.26
C PRO A 248 28.68 3.90 -6.02
N CYS A 249 27.93 3.05 -5.31
CA CYS A 249 27.19 3.44 -4.12
C CYS A 249 28.11 3.76 -2.94
N SER A 250 27.69 4.69 -2.09
CA SER A 250 28.45 5.15 -0.93
C SER A 250 27.62 5.05 0.36
N GLY A 251 28.29 4.99 1.51
CA GLY A 251 27.59 4.87 2.80
C GLY A 251 26.86 3.53 2.94
N SER A 252 25.58 3.58 3.29
CA SER A 252 24.70 2.42 3.42
C SER A 252 23.99 2.02 2.13
N ASP A 253 24.24 2.73 1.03
CA ASP A 253 23.51 2.49 -0.21
C ASP A 253 24.00 1.24 -0.94
N VAL A 254 23.07 0.54 -1.60
CA VAL A 254 23.32 -0.70 -2.33
C VAL A 254 22.81 -0.56 -3.76
N ALA A 255 23.63 -0.96 -4.74
CA ALA A 255 23.21 -1.01 -6.13
C ALA A 255 22.27 -2.20 -6.34
N GLY A 256 21.20 -1.96 -7.10
CA GLY A 256 20.32 -3.02 -7.57
C GLY A 256 21.01 -4.02 -8.49
N GLN A 257 20.38 -5.18 -8.69
CA GLN A 257 20.85 -6.19 -9.63
C GLN A 257 19.68 -6.96 -10.28
N LEU A 258 19.98 -7.63 -11.39
CA LEU A 258 19.06 -8.58 -12.01
C LEU A 258 19.16 -9.92 -11.29
N LEU A 259 18.11 -10.30 -10.58
CA LEU A 259 17.97 -11.59 -9.93
C LEU A 259 17.10 -12.49 -10.82
N SER A 260 17.72 -13.16 -11.80
CA SER A 260 17.04 -14.14 -12.66
C SER A 260 17.11 -15.53 -12.03
N THR A 261 16.27 -15.76 -11.02
CA THR A 261 16.09 -17.07 -10.40
C THR A 261 14.65 -17.51 -10.61
N ALA A 262 14.35 -18.80 -10.45
CA ALA A 262 13.04 -19.40 -10.72
C ALA A 262 11.91 -18.94 -9.77
N ASP A 263 12.00 -17.68 -9.32
CA ASP A 263 11.19 -17.04 -8.32
C ASP A 263 9.86 -16.65 -8.94
N ARG A 264 8.78 -17.05 -8.27
CA ARG A 264 7.43 -16.67 -8.64
C ARG A 264 7.04 -15.55 -7.70
N LEU A 265 6.85 -14.33 -8.22
CA LEU A 265 6.10 -13.33 -7.48
C LEU A 265 4.72 -13.93 -7.19
N ALA A 266 4.54 -14.42 -5.98
CA ALA A 266 3.30 -15.04 -5.59
C ALA A 266 2.30 -13.94 -5.25
N ASP A 267 1.04 -14.13 -5.64
CA ASP A 267 -0.03 -13.21 -5.27
C ASP A 267 -0.03 -13.03 -3.73
N PRO A 268 0.16 -11.78 -3.23
CA PRO A 268 0.15 -11.50 -1.80
C PRO A 268 -1.19 -11.83 -1.13
N GLY A 269 -2.30 -11.86 -1.89
CA GLY A 269 -3.61 -12.25 -1.36
C GLY A 269 -4.17 -11.27 -0.35
N TYR A 270 -3.99 -9.96 -0.55
CA TYR A 270 -4.55 -8.94 0.35
C TYR A 270 -6.06 -9.15 0.54
N LEU A 271 -6.49 -9.10 1.80
CA LEU A 271 -7.89 -9.27 2.16
C LEU A 271 -8.72 -8.08 1.70
N PRO A 272 -10.00 -8.28 1.35
CA PRO A 272 -10.86 -7.19 0.97
C PRO A 272 -11.02 -6.21 2.14
N PRO A 273 -10.94 -4.90 1.88
CA PRO A 273 -11.20 -3.88 2.88
C PRO A 273 -12.66 -3.88 3.30
N GLY A 274 -12.98 -3.19 4.41
CA GLY A 274 -14.35 -3.09 4.90
C GLY A 274 -15.28 -2.43 3.86
N HIS A 275 -16.46 -3.02 3.65
CA HIS A 275 -17.44 -2.49 2.71
C HIS A 275 -18.13 -1.21 3.22
N PRO A 276 -18.34 -0.21 2.35
CA PRO A 276 -19.08 0.99 2.73
C PRO A 276 -20.58 0.70 2.84
N ALA A 277 -21.28 1.54 3.59
CA ALA A 277 -22.74 1.53 3.68
C ALA A 277 -23.34 2.72 2.90
N GLY A 278 -24.48 2.48 2.24
CA GLY A 278 -25.27 3.53 1.59
C GLY A 278 -24.92 3.76 0.12
N ASN A 279 -25.96 3.91 -0.72
CA ASN A 279 -25.80 4.23 -2.13
C ASN A 279 -25.55 5.73 -2.32
N GLN A 280 -24.66 6.06 -3.25
CA GLN A 280 -24.37 7.42 -3.67
C GLN A 280 -24.86 7.67 -5.09
N GLY A 281 -25.30 8.90 -5.34
CA GLY A 281 -25.71 9.36 -6.66
C GLY A 281 -24.55 9.93 -7.47
N ILE A 282 -24.76 10.09 -8.77
CA ILE A 282 -23.82 10.79 -9.65
C ILE A 282 -23.70 12.25 -9.17
N PRO A 283 -22.48 12.78 -8.97
CA PRO A 283 -22.29 14.17 -8.60
C PRO A 283 -22.73 15.04 -9.78
N GLY A 284 -23.84 15.77 -9.64
CA GLY A 284 -24.29 16.72 -10.66
C GLY A 284 -23.29 17.88 -10.79
N SER A 285 -23.63 19.05 -10.26
CA SER A 285 -22.67 20.15 -10.12
C SER A 285 -22.01 20.16 -8.73
N SER A 286 -22.04 19.06 -7.98
CA SER A 286 -21.38 18.96 -6.66
C SER A 286 -19.87 18.86 -6.83
N VAL A 287 -19.12 19.55 -5.97
CA VAL A 287 -17.66 19.42 -5.90
C VAL A 287 -17.28 18.26 -4.98
N ILE A 288 -17.94 18.14 -3.81
CA ILE A 288 -17.70 17.02 -2.89
C ILE A 288 -18.43 15.77 -3.36
N LEU A 289 -17.69 14.66 -3.39
CA LEU A 289 -18.21 13.31 -3.46
C LEU A 289 -18.13 12.66 -2.07
N SER A 290 -19.23 12.04 -1.63
CA SER A 290 -19.27 11.31 -0.37
C SER A 290 -18.89 9.83 -0.57
N PRO A 291 -18.23 9.18 0.40
CA PRO A 291 -17.96 7.75 0.33
C PRO A 291 -19.26 6.94 0.32
N GLY A 292 -19.22 5.74 -0.27
CA GLY A 292 -20.40 4.89 -0.44
C GLY A 292 -20.37 4.07 -1.72
N ILE A 293 -21.53 3.49 -2.06
CA ILE A 293 -21.70 2.59 -3.21
C ILE A 293 -22.21 3.39 -4.42
N TYR A 294 -21.42 3.44 -5.48
CA TYR A 294 -21.75 4.07 -6.75
C TYR A 294 -22.17 3.01 -7.78
N THR A 295 -23.48 2.84 -7.97
CA THR A 295 -24.06 1.87 -8.92
C THR A 295 -23.92 2.30 -10.37
N ALA A 296 -23.71 3.60 -10.62
CA ALA A 296 -23.47 4.18 -11.93
C ALA A 296 -22.12 4.90 -11.95
N ASN A 297 -21.44 4.89 -13.10
CA ASN A 297 -20.20 5.62 -13.28
C ASN A 297 -20.45 7.12 -13.14
N PRO A 298 -19.78 7.82 -12.21
CA PRO A 298 -19.97 9.25 -12.02
C PRO A 298 -19.47 10.11 -13.20
N ASN A 299 -18.59 9.58 -14.06
CA ASN A 299 -18.00 10.27 -15.21
C ASN A 299 -17.52 11.69 -14.87
N LEU A 300 -16.58 11.77 -13.91
CA LEU A 300 -16.00 13.02 -13.46
C LEU A 300 -15.36 13.78 -14.64
N GLY A 301 -15.56 15.09 -14.65
CA GLY A 301 -15.16 15.99 -15.74
C GLY A 301 -16.31 16.38 -16.68
N SER A 302 -17.43 15.65 -16.65
CA SER A 302 -18.62 15.99 -17.46
C SER A 302 -19.48 17.13 -16.86
N GLY A 303 -19.41 17.33 -15.54
CA GLY A 303 -20.20 18.31 -14.78
C GLY A 303 -19.43 19.57 -14.33
N GLY A 304 -18.12 19.63 -14.61
CA GLY A 304 -17.18 20.69 -14.23
C GLY A 304 -15.81 20.10 -13.86
N PRO A 305 -14.79 20.93 -13.53
CA PRO A 305 -13.43 20.45 -13.42
C PRO A 305 -12.90 20.27 -11.99
N CYS A 306 -13.67 20.58 -10.94
CA CYS A 306 -13.19 20.52 -9.55
C CYS A 306 -13.88 19.41 -8.76
N TYR A 307 -13.20 18.35 -8.36
CA TYR A 307 -13.80 17.30 -7.53
C TYR A 307 -12.97 16.99 -6.30
N PHE A 308 -13.65 16.93 -5.16
CA PHE A 308 -13.07 16.60 -3.87
C PHE A 308 -13.65 15.30 -3.33
N LEU A 309 -12.82 14.31 -3.04
CA LEU A 309 -13.24 13.07 -2.39
C LEU A 309 -13.17 13.25 -0.86
N ALA A 310 -14.31 13.12 -0.19
CA ALA A 310 -14.35 13.03 1.26
C ALA A 310 -13.70 11.73 1.77
N GLY A 311 -13.08 11.75 2.95
CA GLY A 311 -12.43 10.55 3.49
C GLY A 311 -13.42 9.39 3.67
N GLY A 312 -13.04 8.18 3.22
CA GLY A 312 -13.91 7.01 3.28
C GLY A 312 -13.66 5.97 2.19
N VAL A 313 -14.52 4.95 2.15
CA VAL A 313 -14.47 3.87 1.16
C VAL A 313 -15.47 4.15 0.02
N TYR A 314 -14.98 4.07 -1.21
CA TYR A 314 -15.76 4.24 -2.44
C TYR A 314 -15.87 2.91 -3.17
N GLU A 315 -17.08 2.35 -3.23
CA GLU A 315 -17.34 1.15 -4.00
C GLU A 315 -17.92 1.51 -5.37
N TRP A 316 -17.12 1.30 -6.43
CA TRP A 316 -17.45 1.67 -7.81
C TRP A 316 -18.06 0.50 -8.58
N GLN A 317 -19.31 0.13 -8.29
CA GLN A 317 -19.99 -0.94 -9.03
C GLN A 317 -20.19 -0.61 -10.51
N GLY A 318 -20.41 0.68 -10.83
CA GLY A 318 -20.50 1.19 -12.20
C GLY A 318 -19.15 1.55 -12.84
N GLY A 319 -18.04 1.39 -12.12
CA GLY A 319 -16.72 1.90 -12.49
C GLY A 319 -16.55 3.39 -12.19
N LEU A 320 -15.32 3.88 -12.37
CA LEU A 320 -14.97 5.29 -12.24
C LEU A 320 -14.32 5.76 -13.54
N SER A 321 -14.81 6.86 -14.09
CA SER A 321 -14.14 7.56 -15.18
C SER A 321 -13.87 9.00 -14.80
N ILE A 322 -12.61 9.42 -14.97
CA ILE A 322 -12.16 10.81 -14.88
C ILE A 322 -11.75 11.19 -16.29
N ASN A 323 -12.52 12.08 -16.91
CA ASN A 323 -12.38 12.46 -18.32
C ASN A 323 -11.86 13.89 -18.51
N SER A 324 -11.83 14.71 -17.46
CA SER A 324 -11.24 16.05 -17.44
C SER A 324 -11.25 16.62 -16.01
N GLY A 325 -10.55 17.73 -15.81
CA GLY A 325 -10.48 18.42 -14.52
C GLY A 325 -9.51 17.77 -13.54
N THR A 326 -9.65 18.09 -12.27
CA THR A 326 -8.81 17.61 -11.18
C THR A 326 -9.67 16.95 -10.11
N VAL A 327 -9.26 15.76 -9.67
CA VAL A 327 -9.87 15.02 -8.56
C VAL A 327 -8.84 14.88 -7.45
N SER A 328 -9.18 15.25 -6.22
CA SER A 328 -8.26 15.05 -5.09
C SER A 328 -8.99 14.83 -3.78
N ASN A 329 -8.31 14.21 -2.82
CA ASN A 329 -8.71 14.24 -1.41
C ASN A 329 -7.79 15.12 -0.55
N GLU A 330 -6.85 15.87 -1.13
CA GLU A 330 -5.96 16.82 -0.46
C GLU A 330 -6.64 18.17 -0.22
N LEU A 331 -6.58 18.63 1.03
CA LEU A 331 -7.20 19.88 1.43
C LEU A 331 -6.14 20.99 1.49
N LYS A 332 -6.22 21.95 0.57
CA LYS A 332 -5.25 23.04 0.43
C LYS A 332 -5.79 24.38 0.98
N PRO A 333 -4.92 25.31 1.43
CA PRO A 333 -5.34 26.64 1.84
C PRO A 333 -5.76 27.53 0.65
N PRO A 334 -6.57 28.57 0.88
CA PRO A 334 -6.77 29.61 -0.14
C PRO A 334 -5.48 30.42 -0.27
N ALA A 335 -5.12 30.88 -1.47
CA ALA A 335 -3.84 31.56 -1.70
C ALA A 335 -2.65 30.73 -1.19
N GLU A 336 -2.54 29.51 -1.70
CA GLU A 336 -1.50 28.56 -1.31
C GLU A 336 -0.08 29.14 -1.52
N PRO A 337 0.82 29.03 -0.53
CA PRO A 337 2.22 29.40 -0.71
C PRO A 337 2.87 28.47 -1.73
N VAL A 338 3.49 29.04 -2.78
CA VAL A 338 4.21 28.24 -3.77
C VAL A 338 5.71 28.54 -3.70
N PRO A 339 6.52 27.68 -3.06
CA PRO A 339 7.97 27.84 -3.03
C PRO A 339 8.53 27.92 -4.46
N GLY A 340 9.32 28.97 -4.76
CA GLY A 340 9.94 29.12 -6.08
C GLY A 340 9.05 29.71 -7.19
N GLY A 341 7.79 30.07 -6.91
CA GLY A 341 6.94 30.83 -7.84
C GLY A 341 6.19 30.00 -8.89
N GLY A 342 5.90 28.73 -8.60
CA GLY A 342 5.06 27.85 -9.44
C GLY A 342 3.56 28.17 -9.38
N GLN A 343 2.73 27.29 -9.94
CA GLN A 343 1.26 27.37 -9.91
C GLN A 343 0.67 26.63 -8.74
N GLN A 344 -0.28 27.20 -7.99
CA GLN A 344 -0.98 26.54 -6.86
C GLN A 344 -1.58 25.19 -7.27
N PHE A 345 -1.76 24.27 -6.33
CA PHE A 345 -2.19 22.89 -6.57
C PHE A 345 -3.42 22.80 -7.48
N TRP A 346 -4.49 23.51 -7.10
CA TRP A 346 -5.76 23.53 -7.82
C TRP A 346 -5.80 24.50 -9.02
N GLN A 347 -4.68 25.16 -9.36
CA GLN A 347 -4.68 26.23 -10.35
C GLN A 347 -4.93 25.73 -11.77
N HIS A 348 -4.45 24.54 -12.11
CA HIS A 348 -4.56 23.95 -13.45
C HIS A 348 -6.01 23.81 -13.94
N ALA A 349 -6.94 23.49 -13.03
CA ALA A 349 -8.37 23.36 -13.33
C ALA A 349 -9.19 24.65 -13.04
N ASN A 350 -8.52 25.76 -12.72
CA ASN A 350 -9.14 26.98 -12.15
C ASN A 350 -9.97 26.68 -10.89
N CYS A 351 -9.50 25.74 -10.07
CA CYS A 351 -10.17 25.33 -8.84
C CYS A 351 -9.51 25.93 -7.60
N HIS A 352 -8.41 26.67 -7.75
CA HIS A 352 -7.70 27.28 -6.64
C HIS A 352 -8.50 28.38 -5.97
N GLY A 353 -8.27 28.54 -4.67
CA GLY A 353 -8.84 29.61 -3.87
C GLY A 353 -7.88 30.79 -3.73
N ASP A 354 -8.42 31.91 -3.30
CA ASP A 354 -7.67 33.10 -2.91
C ASP A 354 -8.48 33.82 -1.83
N PHE A 355 -7.90 34.80 -1.14
CA PHE A 355 -8.65 35.64 -0.23
C PHE A 355 -8.22 37.10 -0.33
N SER A 356 -9.16 38.04 -0.26
CA SER A 356 -8.85 39.47 -0.16
C SER A 356 -9.00 39.93 1.27
N VAL A 357 -8.17 40.91 1.65
CA VAL A 357 -8.22 41.57 2.95
C VAL A 357 -8.36 43.06 2.69
N THR A 358 -9.42 43.66 3.23
CA THR A 358 -9.78 45.07 2.97
C THR A 358 -10.18 45.76 4.27
N ALA A 359 -9.93 47.05 4.36
CA ALA A 359 -10.48 47.89 5.42
C ALA A 359 -11.88 48.35 5.02
N ALA A 360 -12.81 48.33 5.95
CA ALA A 360 -14.18 48.77 5.74
C ALA A 360 -14.71 49.48 6.98
N ALA A 361 -15.63 50.43 6.84
CA ALA A 361 -16.30 51.03 7.99
C ALA A 361 -17.12 49.97 8.75
N GLY A 362 -17.06 49.99 10.10
CA GLY A 362 -17.76 49.00 10.92
C GLY A 362 -18.11 49.49 12.33
N PRO A 363 -19.08 48.85 13.00
CA PRO A 363 -19.61 49.31 14.28
C PRO A 363 -18.64 49.11 15.47
N ASN A 364 -17.73 48.15 15.39
CA ASN A 364 -16.73 47.86 16.44
C ASN A 364 -15.32 48.03 15.88
N PRO A 365 -14.89 49.27 15.59
CA PRO A 365 -13.67 49.52 14.86
C PRO A 365 -12.43 49.02 15.61
N LEU A 366 -11.48 48.51 14.84
CA LEU A 366 -10.17 48.14 15.34
C LEU A 366 -9.34 49.39 15.65
N GLN A 367 -8.25 49.19 16.40
CA GLN A 367 -7.29 50.28 16.61
C GLN A 367 -6.61 50.61 15.27
N PRO A 368 -6.43 51.90 14.92
CA PRO A 368 -5.77 52.27 13.68
C PRO A 368 -4.35 51.70 13.59
N GLY A 369 -4.03 51.08 12.47
CA GLY A 369 -2.72 50.49 12.21
C GLY A 369 -2.77 49.35 11.21
N SER A 370 -1.63 48.68 11.03
CA SER A 370 -1.52 47.54 10.11
C SER A 370 -1.86 46.23 10.82
N TYR A 371 -2.59 45.37 10.12
CA TYR A 371 -2.94 44.02 10.56
C TYR A 371 -2.52 43.02 9.48
N SER A 372 -1.97 41.88 9.90
CA SER A 372 -1.66 40.78 9.00
C SER A 372 -2.46 39.55 9.36
N VAL A 373 -2.85 38.80 8.33
CA VAL A 373 -3.68 37.61 8.48
C VAL A 373 -3.19 36.47 7.59
N VAL A 374 -3.37 35.25 8.07
CA VAL A 374 -3.30 34.00 7.30
C VAL A 374 -4.57 33.20 7.57
N VAL A 375 -4.92 32.34 6.62
CA VAL A 375 -6.13 31.52 6.64
C VAL A 375 -5.74 30.08 6.39
N THR A 376 -6.34 29.15 7.12
CA THR A 376 -6.21 27.70 6.88
C THR A 376 -7.58 27.13 6.52
N SER A 377 -7.60 26.13 5.65
CA SER A 377 -8.79 25.38 5.30
C SER A 377 -9.02 24.26 6.32
N LEU A 378 -10.28 24.03 6.68
CA LEU A 378 -10.69 23.01 7.64
C LEU A 378 -11.72 22.08 7.04
N ARG A 379 -11.61 20.80 7.41
CA ARG A 379 -12.63 19.79 7.14
C ARG A 379 -12.70 18.81 8.30
N THR A 380 -13.89 18.27 8.56
CA THR A 380 -14.07 17.16 9.50
C THR A 380 -14.48 15.90 8.75
N ASP A 381 -13.74 14.82 8.95
CA ASP A 381 -14.08 13.50 8.45
C ASP A 381 -14.55 12.61 9.61
N VAL A 382 -15.39 11.61 9.31
CA VAL A 382 -15.94 10.70 10.32
C VAL A 382 -15.55 9.27 9.98
N VAL A 383 -14.80 8.63 10.90
CA VAL A 383 -14.39 7.23 10.76
C VAL A 383 -14.89 6.47 11.98
N ASN A 384 -15.69 5.42 11.75
CA ASN A 384 -16.29 4.60 12.81
C ASN A 384 -17.03 5.41 13.90
N GLY A 385 -17.72 6.49 13.50
CA GLY A 385 -18.47 7.36 14.41
C GLY A 385 -17.63 8.37 15.20
N THR A 386 -16.29 8.36 15.04
CA THR A 386 -15.39 9.36 15.63
C THR A 386 -15.07 10.43 14.60
N THR A 387 -15.04 11.69 15.03
CA THR A 387 -14.72 12.83 14.18
C THR A 387 -13.24 13.17 14.22
N TYR A 388 -12.67 13.44 13.05
CA TYR A 388 -11.27 13.81 12.86
C TYR A 388 -11.22 15.13 12.10
N THR A 389 -10.58 16.14 12.67
CA THR A 389 -10.43 17.47 12.04
C THR A 389 -9.11 17.54 11.28
N ARG A 390 -9.21 17.99 10.04
CA ARG A 390 -8.09 18.31 9.15
C ARG A 390 -7.93 19.82 9.06
N GLU A 391 -6.69 20.28 9.07
CA GLU A 391 -6.35 21.69 8.93
C GLU A 391 -5.15 21.83 8.00
N SER A 392 -5.30 22.62 6.94
CA SER A 392 -4.23 22.84 5.97
C SER A 392 -3.10 23.67 6.57
N VAL A 393 -1.95 23.67 5.89
CA VAL A 393 -0.93 24.71 6.06
C VAL A 393 -1.52 26.12 5.87
N PRO A 394 -0.91 27.17 6.46
CA PRO A 394 -1.38 28.54 6.33
C PRO A 394 -1.20 29.08 4.92
N SER A 395 -2.15 29.90 4.49
CA SER A 395 -2.08 30.68 3.26
C SER A 395 -0.91 31.67 3.22
N VAL A 396 -0.64 32.22 2.02
CA VAL A 396 0.21 33.40 1.87
C VAL A 396 -0.35 34.54 2.73
N CYS A 397 0.51 35.10 3.57
CA CYS A 397 0.13 36.21 4.43
C CYS A 397 -0.27 37.46 3.66
N LYS A 398 -1.39 38.07 4.05
CA LYS A 398 -1.86 39.36 3.52
C LYS A 398 -2.00 40.36 4.64
N SER A 399 -1.68 41.63 4.34
CA SER A 399 -1.75 42.73 5.31
C SER A 399 -2.68 43.84 4.83
N VAL A 400 -3.30 44.53 5.78
CA VAL A 400 -4.18 45.67 5.53
C VAL A 400 -3.91 46.76 6.56
N THR A 401 -4.00 48.02 6.15
CA THR A 401 -3.97 49.16 7.07
C THR A 401 -5.38 49.64 7.33
N VAL A 402 -5.72 49.79 8.60
CA VAL A 402 -7.06 50.14 9.08
C VAL A 402 -7.00 51.53 9.70
N ALA A 403 -7.90 52.42 9.30
CA ALA A 403 -8.05 53.77 9.84
C ALA A 403 -9.04 53.80 11.02
N GLY A 404 -9.19 54.98 11.65
CA GLY A 404 -10.17 55.17 12.72
C GLY A 404 -11.59 54.94 12.21
N GLY A 405 -12.35 54.08 12.90
CA GLY A 405 -13.72 53.73 12.50
C GLY A 405 -13.83 52.54 11.53
N GLU A 406 -12.71 51.89 11.21
CA GLU A 406 -12.68 50.75 10.28
C GLU A 406 -12.45 49.40 10.98
N ILE A 407 -12.86 48.34 10.28
CA ILE A 407 -12.70 46.93 10.58
C ILE A 407 -11.92 46.25 9.46
N VAL A 408 -11.48 45.01 9.68
CA VAL A 408 -10.93 44.18 8.61
C VAL A 408 -12.04 43.29 8.04
N LYS A 409 -12.27 43.39 6.74
CA LYS A 409 -13.16 42.52 5.99
C LYS A 409 -12.34 41.57 5.13
N LEU A 410 -12.56 40.27 5.30
CA LEU A 410 -12.00 39.23 4.46
C LEU A 410 -13.08 38.68 3.52
N THR A 411 -12.72 38.47 2.27
CA THR A 411 -13.54 37.72 1.30
C THR A 411 -12.70 36.57 0.77
N ILE A 412 -13.12 35.34 1.03
CA ILE A 412 -12.39 34.14 0.62
C ILE A 412 -13.09 33.57 -0.61
N SER A 413 -12.36 33.31 -1.68
CA SER A 413 -12.75 32.40 -2.74
C SER A 413 -12.43 30.99 -2.28
N ASN A 414 -13.46 30.17 -2.11
CA ASN A 414 -13.35 28.85 -1.50
C ASN A 414 -12.42 27.91 -2.30
N VAL A 415 -11.74 27.02 -1.60
CA VAL A 415 -10.99 25.89 -2.17
C VAL A 415 -11.86 24.63 -2.10
N PRO A 416 -11.83 23.74 -3.11
CA PRO A 416 -12.54 22.47 -3.08
C PRO A 416 -12.36 21.69 -1.78
N GLY A 417 -13.48 21.24 -1.20
CA GLY A 417 -13.49 20.38 -0.02
C GLY A 417 -13.36 21.09 1.33
N ALA A 418 -13.01 22.38 1.36
CA ALA A 418 -13.01 23.17 2.58
C ALA A 418 -14.45 23.36 3.09
N ALA A 419 -14.72 22.89 4.31
CA ALA A 419 -16.02 23.07 4.97
C ALA A 419 -16.00 24.32 5.87
N ASN A 420 -14.82 24.65 6.38
CA ASN A 420 -14.61 25.76 7.28
C ASN A 420 -13.22 26.39 7.06
N TYR A 421 -12.98 27.55 7.68
CA TYR A 421 -11.67 28.19 7.75
C TYR A 421 -11.35 28.67 9.17
N ASN A 422 -10.08 28.58 9.56
CA ASN A 422 -9.54 29.32 10.70
C ASN A 422 -8.86 30.59 10.18
N LEU A 423 -9.05 31.69 10.92
CA LEU A 423 -8.37 32.95 10.68
C LEU A 423 -7.33 33.15 11.77
N TYR A 424 -6.09 33.45 11.37
CA TYR A 424 -5.04 33.82 12.30
C TYR A 424 -4.56 35.23 12.03
N THR A 425 -4.17 35.95 13.09
CA THR A 425 -3.64 37.32 12.98
C THR A 425 -2.45 37.55 13.90
N THR A 426 -1.55 38.44 13.48
CA THR A 426 -0.47 38.99 14.33
C THR A 426 -0.93 40.16 15.21
N GLY A 427 -2.16 40.65 15.00
CA GLY A 427 -2.69 41.81 15.72
C GLY A 427 -2.20 43.15 15.17
N LEU A 428 -2.26 44.20 16.00
CA LEU A 428 -1.87 45.57 15.65
C LEU A 428 -0.36 45.65 15.34
N ASN A 429 0.00 46.42 14.31
CA ASN A 429 1.35 46.54 13.75
C ASN A 429 1.85 45.27 13.03
N GLY A 430 0.92 44.46 12.49
CA GLY A 430 1.26 43.31 11.68
C GLY A 430 1.97 43.67 10.37
N ASN A 431 3.01 42.91 10.02
CA ASN A 431 3.79 43.04 8.79
C ASN A 431 4.14 41.67 8.16
N CYS A 432 3.29 40.66 8.35
CA CYS A 432 3.51 39.28 7.93
C CYS A 432 4.74 38.61 8.56
N THR A 433 5.17 39.08 9.73
CA THR A 433 6.21 38.45 10.54
C THR A 433 5.73 38.26 11.97
N GLY A 434 6.39 37.36 12.71
CA GLY A 434 6.05 37.07 14.10
C GLY A 434 4.97 35.99 14.26
N THR A 435 4.41 35.90 15.47
CA THR A 435 3.48 34.84 15.86
C THR A 435 2.06 35.17 15.44
N PHE A 436 1.44 34.24 14.71
CA PHE A 436 0.03 34.29 14.35
C PHE A 436 -0.81 33.58 15.42
N ASN A 437 -1.87 34.23 15.87
CA ASN A 437 -2.78 33.71 16.89
C ASN A 437 -4.17 33.50 16.30
N LEU A 438 -4.84 32.41 16.70
CA LEU A 438 -6.18 32.09 16.21
C LEU A 438 -7.18 33.17 16.63
N VAL A 439 -7.92 33.68 15.66
CA VAL A 439 -9.11 34.51 15.89
C VAL A 439 -10.28 33.57 16.18
N SER A 440 -10.98 33.80 17.28
CA SER A 440 -12.05 32.91 17.73
C SER A 440 -13.24 32.93 16.77
N GLY A 441 -13.80 31.75 16.50
CA GLY A 441 -14.93 31.56 15.59
C GLY A 441 -14.47 30.93 14.28
N THR A 442 -15.03 29.77 13.95
CA THR A 442 -14.75 29.09 12.68
C THR A 442 -15.61 29.69 11.58
N ILE A 443 -15.00 30.00 10.45
CA ILE A 443 -15.71 30.56 9.29
C ILE A 443 -16.30 29.38 8.54
N THR A 444 -17.62 29.36 8.32
CA THR A 444 -18.23 28.32 7.47
C THR A 444 -17.96 28.63 6.01
N ALA A 445 -17.49 27.63 5.26
CA ALA A 445 -17.34 27.75 3.82
C ALA A 445 -18.70 27.99 3.15
N GLY A 446 -18.69 28.70 2.02
CA GLY A 446 -19.87 28.77 1.16
C GLY A 446 -20.18 27.41 0.54
N ALA A 447 -21.43 27.19 0.12
CA ALA A 447 -21.76 26.01 -0.66
C ALA A 447 -20.96 26.01 -1.98
N GLU A 448 -20.26 24.91 -2.24
CA GLU A 448 -19.43 24.75 -3.43
C GLU A 448 -20.18 24.03 -4.56
N SER A 449 -19.99 24.52 -5.78
CA SER A 449 -20.54 23.91 -6.98
C SER A 449 -19.61 24.10 -8.18
N ASN A 450 -19.61 23.11 -9.05
CA ASN A 450 -18.95 23.07 -10.35
C ASN A 450 -19.69 23.83 -11.47
N ALA A 451 -20.78 24.53 -11.17
CA ALA A 451 -21.61 25.18 -12.19
C ALA A 451 -20.86 26.22 -13.04
N THR A 452 -20.01 27.06 -12.42
CA THR A 452 -19.16 28.03 -13.11
C THR A 452 -17.85 28.23 -12.35
N VAL A 453 -16.71 27.87 -12.95
CA VAL A 453 -15.39 28.03 -12.31
C VAL A 453 -14.39 28.85 -13.15
N SER A 454 -14.80 29.34 -14.32
CA SER A 454 -13.94 30.06 -15.25
C SER A 454 -13.40 31.41 -14.72
N GLY A 455 -14.05 31.97 -13.70
CA GLY A 455 -13.61 33.18 -13.00
C GLY A 455 -13.09 32.92 -11.59
N CYS A 456 -12.79 31.66 -11.24
CA CYS A 456 -12.15 31.35 -9.97
C CYS A 456 -10.61 31.54 -10.06
N PRO A 457 -9.96 32.00 -8.98
CA PRO A 457 -10.56 32.49 -7.73
C PRO A 457 -11.18 33.87 -7.93
N SER A 458 -12.25 34.16 -7.19
CA SER A 458 -12.90 35.47 -7.20
C SER A 458 -13.06 36.01 -5.79
N THR A 459 -12.44 37.16 -5.50
CA THR A 459 -12.53 37.81 -4.18
C THR A 459 -13.31 39.13 -4.23
N THR A 460 -13.94 39.43 -5.38
CA THR A 460 -14.67 40.68 -5.65
C THR A 460 -16.07 40.40 -6.19
N SER A 461 -17.08 41.04 -5.63
CA SER A 461 -18.48 40.93 -6.08
C SER A 461 -18.70 41.66 -7.42
N PRO A 462 -19.54 41.14 -8.34
CA PRO A 462 -20.39 39.96 -8.22
C PRO A 462 -19.66 38.63 -8.49
N TYR A 463 -19.90 37.62 -7.66
CA TYR A 463 -19.21 36.32 -7.71
C TYR A 463 -19.76 35.34 -8.77
N THR A 464 -20.42 35.83 -9.81
CA THR A 464 -21.22 34.99 -10.73
C THR A 464 -20.40 34.01 -11.57
N ASN A 465 -19.09 34.23 -11.67
CA ASN A 465 -18.19 33.41 -12.49
C ASN A 465 -17.34 32.43 -11.66
N CYS A 466 -17.58 32.36 -10.35
CA CYS A 466 -16.93 31.38 -9.47
C CYS A 466 -17.97 30.83 -8.50
N THR A 467 -18.35 29.56 -8.63
CA THR A 467 -19.39 28.93 -7.80
C THR A 467 -18.82 28.02 -6.72
N LEU A 468 -17.50 28.07 -6.47
CA LEU A 468 -16.87 27.30 -5.40
C LEU A 468 -17.24 27.81 -4.00
N GLY A 469 -17.77 29.03 -3.88
CA GLY A 469 -18.23 29.63 -2.63
C GLY A 469 -17.40 30.84 -2.21
N HIS A 470 -18.04 31.77 -1.50
CA HIS A 470 -17.45 33.09 -1.17
C HIS A 470 -17.75 33.52 0.27
N PRO A 471 -17.21 32.86 1.30
CA PRO A 471 -17.46 33.29 2.66
C PRO A 471 -16.84 34.67 2.92
N ILE A 472 -17.61 35.51 3.60
CA ILE A 472 -17.20 36.85 4.02
C ILE A 472 -17.06 36.85 5.53
N VAL A 473 -15.95 37.39 6.01
CA VAL A 473 -15.59 37.41 7.43
C VAL A 473 -15.30 38.84 7.85
N ILE A 474 -15.77 39.17 9.05
CA ILE A 474 -15.49 40.44 9.69
C ILE A 474 -14.59 40.17 10.90
N TYR A 475 -13.43 40.79 10.90
CA TYR A 475 -12.55 40.87 12.05
C TYR A 475 -12.62 42.29 12.61
N ASP A 476 -13.13 42.40 13.83
CA ASP A 476 -13.42 43.65 14.51
C ASP A 476 -12.96 43.59 15.98
N ASN A 477 -13.16 44.66 16.75
CA ASN A 477 -12.69 44.73 18.13
C ASN A 477 -13.47 43.85 19.13
N THR A 478 -14.47 43.09 18.66
CA THR A 478 -15.17 42.09 19.49
C THR A 478 -14.55 40.70 19.36
N ALA A 479 -13.69 40.49 18.37
CA ALA A 479 -13.03 39.23 18.14
C ALA A 479 -12.03 38.91 19.26
N THR A 480 -12.15 37.72 19.85
CA THR A 480 -11.18 37.22 20.83
C THR A 480 -10.06 36.48 20.12
N THR A 481 -8.80 36.70 20.52
CA THR A 481 -7.65 35.95 20.01
C THR A 481 -7.18 34.92 21.03
N ASN A 482 -6.85 33.72 20.57
CA ASN A 482 -6.25 32.68 21.39
C ASN A 482 -4.75 32.60 21.11
N ALA A 483 -3.96 33.15 22.04
CA ALA A 483 -2.51 33.20 21.92
C ALA A 483 -1.79 31.85 22.11
N ALA A 484 -2.51 30.79 22.50
CA ALA A 484 -1.96 29.45 22.66
C ALA A 484 -2.13 28.57 21.40
N VAL A 485 -2.87 29.06 20.39
CA VAL A 485 -3.17 28.31 19.16
C VAL A 485 -2.58 29.06 17.97
N HIS A 486 -1.70 28.36 17.26
CA HIS A 486 -0.95 28.86 16.12
C HIS A 486 -1.32 28.03 14.88
N PRO A 487 -1.21 28.59 13.66
CA PRO A 487 -1.46 27.80 12.46
C PRO A 487 -0.45 26.65 12.35
N PRO A 488 -0.80 25.55 11.66
CA PRO A 488 0.17 24.51 11.30
C PRO A 488 1.41 25.12 10.62
N VAL A 489 2.56 24.50 10.77
CA VAL A 489 3.80 25.01 10.16
C VAL A 489 3.75 24.76 8.64
N GLY A 490 4.23 25.72 7.84
CA GLY A 490 4.17 25.64 6.37
C GLY A 490 4.92 24.44 5.77
N GLU A 491 4.55 24.08 4.55
CA GLU A 491 5.24 23.05 3.75
C GLU A 491 6.72 23.42 3.60
N THR A 492 7.64 22.62 4.16
CA THR A 492 9.04 22.67 3.77
C THR A 492 9.25 21.80 2.54
N THR A 493 10.20 22.22 1.71
CA THR A 493 10.62 21.60 0.43
C THR A 493 10.48 20.08 0.32
N ALA A 494 10.02 19.65 -0.86
CA ALA A 494 9.99 18.30 -1.42
C ALA A 494 11.09 17.34 -0.96
N PHE A 495 10.70 16.09 -0.69
CA PHE A 495 11.58 14.98 -0.28
C PHE A 495 12.58 14.58 -1.39
N ALA A 496 12.28 14.85 -2.66
CA ALA A 496 13.22 14.74 -3.77
C ALA A 496 12.97 15.82 -4.83
N GLY A 497 14.05 16.36 -5.40
CA GLY A 497 13.98 17.39 -6.42
C GLY A 497 13.36 16.86 -7.71
N GLY A 498 12.17 17.36 -8.06
CA GLY A 498 11.52 16.99 -9.30
C GLY A 498 10.07 17.44 -9.43
N LEU A 499 9.37 17.69 -8.31
CA LEU A 499 7.93 18.01 -8.34
C LEU A 499 7.52 19.24 -7.57
N PRO A 500 6.51 19.97 -8.06
CA PRO A 500 5.72 20.82 -7.20
C PRO A 500 4.87 19.89 -6.31
N TYR A 501 4.95 20.05 -5.00
CA TYR A 501 4.03 19.43 -4.00
C TYR A 501 4.40 18.06 -3.40
N GLN A 502 5.66 17.62 -3.41
CA GLN A 502 6.04 16.62 -2.39
C GLN A 502 6.04 17.32 -1.03
N ASP A 503 5.14 16.89 -0.17
CA ASP A 503 5.01 17.41 1.17
C ASP A 503 6.16 16.98 2.09
N VAL A 504 6.30 17.75 3.17
CA VAL A 504 7.34 17.65 4.20
C VAL A 504 7.42 16.25 4.80
N ALA A 505 8.60 15.88 5.31
CA ALA A 505 8.73 14.77 6.25
C ALA A 505 7.70 14.86 7.39
N ARG A 506 7.01 13.75 7.67
CA ARG A 506 6.08 13.57 8.81
C ARG A 506 6.58 14.30 10.05
N ALA A 507 5.87 15.34 10.46
CA ALA A 507 6.20 16.11 11.65
C ALA A 507 5.22 15.81 12.80
N PRO A 508 5.66 15.86 14.06
CA PRO A 508 4.76 15.75 15.20
C PRO A 508 3.81 16.96 15.22
N PRO A 509 2.49 16.76 15.38
CA PRO A 509 1.55 17.87 15.58
C PRO A 509 2.02 18.79 16.72
N PRO A 510 1.93 20.13 16.57
CA PRO A 510 1.27 20.89 15.49
C PRO A 510 2.15 21.15 14.24
N GLY A 511 3.31 20.51 14.12
CA GLY A 511 4.15 20.58 12.92
C GLY A 511 3.65 19.68 11.79
N GLY A 512 3.90 20.09 10.55
CA GLY A 512 3.50 19.36 9.33
C GLY A 512 2.11 19.76 8.82
N ASP A 513 1.82 19.44 7.56
CA ASP A 513 0.48 19.61 7.02
C ASP A 513 -0.48 18.59 7.66
N LEU A 514 -1.54 19.07 8.32
CA LEU A 514 -2.57 18.25 8.96
C LEU A 514 -3.76 18.02 8.03
N ALA A 515 -3.58 18.25 6.73
CA ALA A 515 -4.60 18.11 5.71
C ALA A 515 -4.27 17.07 4.63
N ASN A 516 -3.18 16.32 4.76
CA ASN A 516 -2.73 15.33 3.78
C ASN A 516 -2.38 13.98 4.44
N GLU A 517 -1.69 13.11 3.71
CA GLU A 517 -1.24 11.78 4.14
C GLU A 517 -0.36 11.78 5.39
N ASN A 518 0.26 12.91 5.72
CA ASN A 518 1.14 13.05 6.87
C ASN A 518 0.38 13.30 8.18
N HIS A 519 -0.95 13.44 8.13
CA HIS A 519 -1.77 13.57 9.33
C HIS A 519 -2.11 12.21 9.94
N CYS A 520 -1.68 11.99 11.18
CA CYS A 520 -2.08 10.82 11.97
C CYS A 520 -2.89 11.21 13.19
N ALA A 521 -3.94 10.45 13.49
CA ALA A 521 -4.73 10.56 14.69
C ALA A 521 -4.91 9.21 15.38
N ASN A 522 -5.06 9.24 16.70
CA ASN A 522 -5.44 8.07 17.49
C ASN A 522 -6.97 7.83 17.44
N PRO A 523 -7.49 6.72 17.99
CA PRO A 523 -8.93 6.39 17.94
C PRO A 523 -9.85 7.40 18.60
N ALA A 524 -9.30 8.28 19.44
CA ALA A 524 -10.05 9.31 20.14
C ALA A 524 -10.13 10.62 19.33
N GLY A 525 -9.64 10.65 18.08
CA GLY A 525 -9.64 11.84 17.24
C GLY A 525 -8.53 12.84 17.57
N VAL A 526 -7.54 12.45 18.38
CA VAL A 526 -6.42 13.32 18.77
C VAL A 526 -5.26 13.11 17.80
N SER A 527 -4.78 14.21 17.19
CA SER A 527 -3.60 14.19 16.33
C SER A 527 -2.37 13.72 17.11
N VAL A 528 -1.61 12.81 16.51
CA VAL A 528 -0.39 12.21 17.08
C VAL A 528 0.71 12.18 16.03
N ALA A 529 1.96 12.02 16.47
CA ALA A 529 3.06 11.75 15.55
C ALA A 529 2.79 10.43 14.82
N CYS A 530 2.96 10.44 13.51
CA CYS A 530 2.83 9.22 12.72
C CYS A 530 3.89 8.18 13.10
N PRO A 531 3.52 6.90 13.27
CA PRO A 531 4.51 5.85 13.51
C PRO A 531 5.43 5.69 12.29
N ALA A 532 6.68 5.31 12.52
CA ALA A 532 7.63 4.99 11.46
C ALA A 532 7.18 3.76 10.64
N ALA A 533 7.46 3.77 9.33
CA ALA A 533 7.33 2.62 8.42
C ALA A 533 7.83 1.33 9.08
N GLY A 534 7.07 0.26 8.88
CA GLY A 534 7.55 -1.07 9.23
C GLY A 534 7.70 -1.32 10.73
N THR A 535 7.08 -0.51 11.61
CA THR A 535 6.80 -0.97 12.97
C THR A 535 5.78 -2.11 12.82
N PRO A 536 6.18 -3.39 12.93
CA PRO A 536 5.26 -4.48 12.67
C PRO A 536 4.25 -4.46 13.80
N ASN A 537 3.01 -4.08 13.53
CA ASN A 537 2.02 -4.20 14.59
C ASN A 537 0.62 -4.44 14.08
N VAL A 538 0.16 -5.65 14.39
CA VAL A 538 -1.18 -6.22 14.25
C VAL A 538 -2.24 -5.47 15.11
N THR A 539 -1.96 -4.21 15.52
CA THR A 539 -2.84 -3.38 16.36
C THR A 539 -2.82 -1.89 15.97
N THR A 540 -3.03 -1.57 14.69
CA THR A 540 -3.25 -0.19 14.21
C THR A 540 -4.68 0.27 14.49
N ASN A 541 -4.87 1.06 15.53
CA ASN A 541 -6.07 1.92 15.60
C ASN A 541 -5.74 3.38 15.20
N PHE A 542 -4.71 3.60 14.38
CA PHE A 542 -4.45 4.94 13.84
C PHE A 542 -5.35 5.23 12.65
N VAL A 543 -5.69 6.49 12.48
CA VAL A 543 -6.48 6.99 11.36
C VAL A 543 -5.69 8.09 10.68
N THR A 544 -5.58 8.03 9.36
CA THR A 544 -5.17 9.15 8.50
C THR A 544 -6.45 9.85 8.04
N PRO A 545 -6.81 11.01 8.59
CA PRO A 545 -8.03 11.70 8.21
C PRO A 545 -8.00 12.11 6.74
N GLY A 546 -9.13 12.01 6.05
CA GLY A 546 -9.22 12.31 4.62
C GLY A 546 -8.79 11.19 3.68
N ALA A 547 -8.16 10.13 4.19
CA ALA A 547 -7.76 9.01 3.35
C ALA A 547 -8.96 8.34 2.67
N VAL A 548 -8.72 7.90 1.43
CA VAL A 548 -9.72 7.22 0.61
C VAL A 548 -9.28 5.82 0.24
N LEU A 549 -10.25 4.95 0.00
CA LEU A 549 -10.04 3.64 -0.61
C LEU A 549 -11.03 3.46 -1.76
N MET A 550 -10.51 3.13 -2.94
CA MET A 550 -11.27 2.80 -4.14
C MET A 550 -11.40 1.28 -4.24
N TYR A 551 -12.64 0.81 -4.21
CA TYR A 551 -12.97 -0.61 -4.27
C TYR A 551 -13.80 -0.91 -5.51
N VAL A 552 -13.36 -1.86 -6.34
CA VAL A 552 -14.09 -2.30 -7.54
C VAL A 552 -14.33 -3.79 -7.49
N ASN A 553 -15.60 -4.21 -7.43
CA ASN A 553 -16.01 -5.63 -7.36
C ASN A 553 -16.74 -6.16 -8.60
N SER A 554 -16.84 -5.38 -9.66
CA SER A 554 -17.56 -5.72 -10.90
C SER A 554 -16.62 -5.73 -12.10
N SER A 555 -17.08 -6.18 -13.28
CA SER A 555 -16.32 -6.10 -14.55
C SER A 555 -16.14 -4.66 -15.08
N THR A 556 -16.12 -3.67 -14.18
CA THR A 556 -15.90 -2.26 -14.49
C THR A 556 -14.48 -1.84 -14.11
N CYS A 557 -14.04 -0.66 -14.55
CA CYS A 557 -12.64 -0.23 -14.42
C CYS A 557 -12.55 1.13 -13.71
N LEU A 558 -11.37 1.40 -13.15
CA LEU A 558 -10.88 2.72 -12.79
C LEU A 558 -10.12 3.32 -13.97
N ASN A 559 -10.72 4.33 -14.58
CA ASN A 559 -10.19 4.96 -15.79
C ASN A 559 -10.03 6.46 -15.60
N LEU A 560 -8.81 6.90 -15.30
CA LEU A 560 -8.36 8.25 -15.59
C LEU A 560 -7.97 8.26 -17.08
N THR A 561 -8.84 8.81 -17.91
CA THR A 561 -8.65 8.87 -19.37
C THR A 561 -8.13 10.24 -19.81
N ALA A 562 -8.52 11.29 -19.06
CA ALA A 562 -8.04 12.66 -19.18
C ALA A 562 -8.33 13.44 -17.88
N GLY A 563 -7.58 14.51 -17.63
CA GLY A 563 -7.58 15.22 -16.34
C GLY A 563 -6.48 14.70 -15.41
N ASP A 564 -6.58 15.07 -14.13
CA ASP A 564 -5.56 14.82 -13.11
C ASP A 564 -6.18 14.26 -11.82
N ALA A 565 -5.46 13.35 -11.16
CA ALA A 565 -5.88 12.77 -9.88
C ALA A 565 -4.74 12.82 -8.84
N PHE A 566 -5.05 13.29 -7.64
CA PHE A 566 -4.12 13.41 -6.50
C PHE A 566 -4.76 12.76 -5.27
N LEU A 567 -4.39 11.51 -5.00
CA LEU A 567 -5.14 10.65 -4.08
C LEU A 567 -4.22 10.00 -3.04
N PHE A 568 -4.60 10.06 -1.76
CA PHE A 568 -3.90 9.35 -0.69
C PHE A 568 -4.80 8.39 0.11
N SER A 569 -4.23 7.25 0.49
CA SER A 569 -4.81 6.31 1.45
C SER A 569 -4.26 6.53 2.86
N GLY A 570 -4.50 5.61 3.80
CA GLY A 570 -4.16 5.80 5.21
C GLY A 570 -4.15 4.54 6.05
N TYR A 571 -3.75 4.69 7.31
CA TYR A 571 -3.57 3.57 8.25
C TYR A 571 -4.83 2.70 8.43
N GLN A 572 -6.02 3.30 8.43
CA GLN A 572 -7.28 2.59 8.60
C GLN A 572 -7.61 1.63 7.43
N TYR A 573 -6.92 1.78 6.31
CA TYR A 573 -7.03 0.93 5.13
C TYR A 573 -5.72 0.21 4.81
N ASP A 574 -4.79 0.19 5.76
CA ASP A 574 -3.43 -0.35 5.56
C ASP A 574 -2.75 0.26 4.33
N TRP A 575 -2.97 1.55 4.05
CA TRP A 575 -2.46 2.24 2.86
C TRP A 575 -2.91 1.65 1.51
N MET A 576 -3.93 0.80 1.49
CA MET A 576 -4.54 0.33 0.26
C MET A 576 -5.32 1.48 -0.39
N LEU A 577 -4.91 1.91 -1.59
CA LEU A 577 -5.59 2.99 -2.32
C LEU A 577 -6.60 2.42 -3.32
N ASN A 578 -6.17 1.45 -4.14
CA ASN A 578 -7.04 0.74 -5.08
C ASN A 578 -7.07 -0.74 -4.70
N TYR A 579 -8.27 -1.30 -4.57
CA TYR A 579 -8.48 -2.73 -4.36
C TYR A 579 -9.45 -3.30 -5.37
N GLU A 580 -9.04 -4.37 -6.03
CA GLU A 580 -9.89 -5.21 -6.85
C GLU A 580 -9.67 -6.68 -6.50
N PRO A 581 -10.73 -7.48 -6.27
CA PRO A 581 -10.57 -8.89 -6.02
C PRO A 581 -10.02 -9.61 -7.27
N PRO A 582 -9.40 -10.79 -7.11
CA PRO A 582 -8.86 -11.57 -8.24
C PRO A 582 -9.87 -11.92 -9.35
N THR A 583 -11.16 -11.84 -9.05
CA THR A 583 -12.25 -12.08 -10.02
C THR A 583 -12.52 -10.89 -10.95
N THR A 584 -11.99 -9.71 -10.65
CA THR A 584 -12.16 -8.52 -11.49
C THR A 584 -11.14 -8.55 -12.61
N THR A 585 -11.61 -8.63 -13.87
CA THR A 585 -10.77 -8.79 -15.07
C THR A 585 -10.84 -7.57 -15.99
N CYS A 586 -10.72 -6.39 -15.42
CA CYS A 586 -10.90 -5.13 -16.12
C CYS A 586 -9.56 -4.60 -16.68
N THR A 587 -9.59 -3.48 -17.40
CA THR A 587 -8.37 -2.78 -17.84
C THR A 587 -8.41 -1.37 -17.29
N ASN A 588 -7.75 -1.19 -16.14
CA ASN A 588 -7.60 0.10 -15.51
C ASN A 588 -6.64 0.98 -16.32
N SER A 589 -6.91 2.27 -16.34
CA SER A 589 -6.12 3.26 -17.04
C SER A 589 -5.84 4.45 -16.12
N TRP A 590 -4.57 4.79 -15.98
CA TRP A 590 -4.08 5.98 -15.31
C TRP A 590 -3.36 6.85 -16.33
N ASN A 591 -4.12 7.75 -16.96
CA ASN A 591 -3.67 8.67 -18.00
C ASN A 591 -3.83 10.13 -17.56
N GLY A 592 -2.89 10.61 -16.75
CA GLY A 592 -2.84 12.02 -16.34
C GLY A 592 -2.53 12.95 -17.50
N VAL A 593 -3.07 14.18 -17.49
CA VAL A 593 -2.82 15.18 -18.54
C VAL A 593 -1.68 16.11 -18.17
N TYR A 594 -1.66 16.60 -16.93
CA TYR A 594 -0.63 17.51 -16.43
C TYR A 594 0.19 16.82 -15.35
N ASN A 595 -0.42 16.52 -14.21
CA ASN A 595 0.25 15.84 -13.11
C ASN A 595 -0.77 14.97 -12.37
N SER A 596 -0.36 13.79 -11.95
CA SER A 596 -1.21 12.93 -11.11
C SER A 596 -0.31 12.17 -10.15
N ALA A 597 -0.79 12.05 -8.93
CA ALA A 597 -0.06 11.43 -7.85
C ALA A 597 -0.97 10.51 -7.04
N ALA A 598 -0.37 9.45 -6.53
CA ALA A 598 -1.04 8.49 -5.67
C ALA A 598 -0.16 8.09 -4.51
N ILE A 599 -0.74 8.07 -3.31
CA ILE A 599 -0.07 7.60 -2.10
C ILE A 599 -0.86 6.43 -1.54
N GLY A 600 -0.18 5.28 -1.45
CA GLY A 600 -0.78 4.00 -1.11
C GLY A 600 -0.52 2.94 -2.18
N MET A 601 -1.07 1.73 -2.00
CA MET A 601 -0.92 0.62 -2.94
C MET A 601 -2.12 0.51 -3.90
N SER A 602 -1.83 0.17 -5.15
CA SER A 602 -2.84 -0.39 -6.06
C SER A 602 -2.72 -1.91 -6.18
N TYR A 603 -3.71 -2.64 -5.67
CA TYR A 603 -3.76 -4.09 -5.73
C TYR A 603 -4.95 -4.54 -6.60
N THR A 604 -4.63 -4.95 -7.82
CA THR A 604 -5.60 -5.38 -8.84
C THR A 604 -5.20 -6.74 -9.45
N PRO A 605 -5.11 -7.80 -8.63
CA PRO A 605 -4.58 -9.10 -9.00
C PRO A 605 -5.12 -9.65 -10.31
N GLY A 606 -6.42 -9.57 -10.57
CA GLY A 606 -7.08 -10.11 -11.78
C GLY A 606 -7.16 -9.15 -12.97
N ALA A 607 -6.83 -7.88 -12.79
CA ALA A 607 -7.04 -6.82 -13.78
C ALA A 607 -5.73 -6.28 -14.35
N ALA A 608 -5.81 -5.70 -15.54
CA ALA A 608 -4.70 -4.98 -16.15
C ALA A 608 -4.62 -3.56 -15.59
N PHE A 609 -3.40 -3.06 -15.35
CA PHE A 609 -3.14 -1.69 -14.92
C PHE A 609 -2.27 -0.98 -15.96
N ASN A 610 -2.90 -0.08 -16.71
CA ASN A 610 -2.23 0.70 -17.73
C ASN A 610 -1.89 2.09 -17.20
N ILE A 611 -0.65 2.49 -17.40
CA ILE A 611 -0.14 3.81 -17.08
C ILE A 611 0.30 4.47 -18.38
N THR A 612 -0.24 5.64 -18.66
CA THR A 612 0.21 6.47 -19.77
C THR A 612 0.39 7.91 -19.32
N GLY A 613 1.31 8.64 -19.93
CA GLY A 613 1.50 10.05 -19.61
C GLY A 613 2.11 10.79 -20.78
N ASP A 614 1.29 11.50 -21.56
CA ASP A 614 1.65 12.74 -22.26
C ASP A 614 0.46 13.28 -23.08
N GLY A 615 0.03 14.51 -22.79
CA GLY A 615 -0.93 15.27 -23.59
C GLY A 615 -0.76 16.80 -23.57
N GLY A 616 0.28 17.34 -22.91
CA GLY A 616 0.43 18.78 -22.66
C GLY A 616 1.72 19.39 -23.22
N THR A 617 1.63 20.55 -23.86
CA THR A 617 2.74 21.26 -24.55
C THR A 617 3.60 22.19 -23.66
N PHE A 618 3.63 22.02 -22.33
CA PHE A 618 4.29 22.95 -21.40
C PHE A 618 5.43 22.29 -20.60
N ASP A 619 6.69 22.51 -21.02
CA ASP A 619 7.93 22.30 -20.24
C ASP A 619 8.12 20.97 -19.48
N ASP A 620 8.61 19.94 -20.19
CA ASP A 620 9.59 18.86 -19.85
C ASP A 620 9.85 18.38 -18.38
N THR A 621 8.95 18.61 -17.43
CA THR A 621 9.10 18.20 -16.01
C THR A 621 7.83 17.49 -15.53
N TRP A 622 7.43 16.46 -16.28
CA TRP A 622 6.21 15.72 -16.04
C TRP A 622 6.52 14.43 -15.30
N SER A 623 5.92 14.22 -14.12
CA SER A 623 5.82 12.89 -13.55
C SER A 623 4.36 12.55 -13.35
N LEU A 624 3.92 11.42 -13.89
CA LEU A 624 2.94 10.65 -13.14
C LEU A 624 3.72 10.03 -11.99
N GLU A 625 3.38 10.37 -10.75
CA GLU A 625 3.86 9.60 -9.59
C GLU A 625 2.90 8.44 -9.39
N ALA A 626 3.38 7.24 -9.69
CA ALA A 626 2.65 6.03 -9.41
C ALA A 626 2.49 5.83 -7.89
N PRO A 627 1.52 5.02 -7.45
CA PRO A 627 1.21 4.80 -6.05
C PRO A 627 2.46 4.49 -5.21
N MET A 628 2.77 5.33 -4.22
CA MET A 628 4.00 5.19 -3.42
C MET A 628 4.05 3.89 -2.58
N GLY A 629 2.92 3.19 -2.42
CA GLY A 629 2.84 1.86 -1.82
C GLY A 629 3.08 0.71 -2.80
N GLY A 630 3.31 1.01 -4.08
CA GLY A 630 3.51 0.06 -5.16
C GLY A 630 2.25 -0.31 -5.94
N ILE A 631 2.46 -0.97 -7.08
CA ILE A 631 1.39 -1.52 -7.93
C ILE A 631 1.57 -3.03 -8.05
N VAL A 632 0.51 -3.78 -7.78
CA VAL A 632 0.44 -5.23 -8.01
C VAL A 632 -0.78 -5.54 -8.87
N ALA A 633 -0.57 -6.06 -10.08
CA ALA A 633 -1.65 -6.31 -11.05
C ALA A 633 -1.43 -7.59 -11.87
N ALA A 634 -2.46 -8.07 -12.57
CA ALA A 634 -2.33 -9.21 -13.48
C ALA A 634 -1.29 -8.92 -14.57
N THR A 635 -1.43 -7.73 -15.16
CA THR A 635 -0.51 -7.17 -16.14
C THR A 635 -0.35 -5.68 -15.90
N ILE A 636 0.88 -5.19 -15.93
CA ILE A 636 1.18 -3.76 -15.86
C ILE A 636 1.73 -3.33 -17.23
N HIS A 637 1.13 -2.28 -17.80
CA HIS A 637 1.61 -1.70 -19.03
C HIS A 637 1.87 -0.21 -18.86
N ILE A 638 3.14 0.17 -18.90
CA ILE A 638 3.56 1.58 -18.95
C ILE A 638 3.80 1.92 -20.41
N ALA A 639 3.04 2.88 -20.95
CA ALA A 639 3.13 3.27 -22.36
C ALA A 639 3.12 4.78 -22.55
N ASN A 640 3.86 5.25 -23.56
CA ASN A 640 3.92 6.65 -23.96
C ASN A 640 4.30 7.63 -22.83
N SER A 641 4.92 7.15 -21.75
CA SER A 641 5.30 8.01 -20.62
C SER A 641 6.53 8.85 -20.95
N SER A 642 6.53 10.12 -20.53
CA SER A 642 7.63 11.08 -20.66
C SER A 642 8.20 11.50 -19.30
N GLY A 643 8.38 10.55 -18.36
CA GLY A 643 8.95 10.83 -17.03
C GLY A 643 8.19 10.19 -15.88
N LEU A 644 7.60 9.00 -16.07
CA LEU A 644 6.97 8.25 -14.99
C LEU A 644 7.95 8.02 -13.84
N VAL A 645 7.52 8.34 -12.62
CA VAL A 645 8.26 8.07 -11.38
C VAL A 645 7.39 7.13 -10.53
N VAL A 646 7.97 6.03 -10.07
CA VAL A 646 7.36 5.14 -9.08
C VAL A 646 8.27 5.11 -7.87
N ASP A 647 7.91 5.81 -6.80
CA ASP A 647 8.73 5.87 -5.60
C ASP A 647 8.13 4.99 -4.51
N TRP A 648 8.69 3.81 -4.28
CA TRP A 648 8.23 2.93 -3.23
C TRP A 648 8.72 3.42 -1.87
N ASP A 649 7.77 3.77 -1.00
CA ASP A 649 8.01 4.07 0.40
C ASP A 649 7.31 3.03 1.29
N PRO A 650 8.06 2.28 2.14
CA PRO A 650 7.46 1.35 3.10
C PRO A 650 6.54 2.03 4.12
N ASN A 651 6.54 3.36 4.25
CA ASN A 651 5.61 4.11 5.10
C ASN A 651 4.19 4.11 4.53
N TYR A 652 4.04 3.86 3.23
CA TYR A 652 2.79 3.97 2.47
C TYR A 652 2.40 2.65 1.80
N ALA A 653 2.98 1.52 2.22
CA ALA A 653 2.69 0.20 1.69
C ALA A 653 1.94 -0.68 2.72
N PRO A 654 0.92 -1.44 2.30
CA PRO A 654 0.25 -2.42 3.15
C PRO A 654 1.18 -3.53 3.60
N VAL A 655 0.83 -4.14 4.72
CA VAL A 655 1.50 -5.33 5.24
C VAL A 655 1.00 -6.55 4.45
N PRO A 656 1.88 -7.28 3.72
CA PRO A 656 1.48 -8.49 3.00
C PRO A 656 0.78 -9.48 3.94
N GLY A 657 -0.17 -10.26 3.38
CA GLY A 657 -0.88 -11.29 4.13
C GLY A 657 0.05 -12.22 4.91
N GLY A 658 -0.44 -12.75 6.04
CA GLY A 658 0.28 -13.67 6.92
C GLY A 658 0.90 -14.87 6.18
N PRO A 659 1.84 -15.61 6.77
CA PRO A 659 2.51 -16.69 6.08
C PRO A 659 1.50 -17.80 5.82
N ARG A 660 1.67 -18.50 4.71
CA ARG A 660 0.74 -19.55 4.27
C ARG A 660 1.47 -20.86 4.02
N LEU A 661 0.77 -21.96 4.26
CA LEU A 661 1.23 -23.28 3.85
C LEU A 661 1.12 -23.44 2.34
N THR A 662 2.14 -24.00 1.71
CA THR A 662 2.25 -24.18 0.25
C THR A 662 2.58 -25.61 -0.16
N GLY A 663 2.55 -26.55 0.80
CA GLY A 663 2.89 -27.97 0.61
C GLY A 663 1.72 -28.90 0.78
#